data_AF-A0A1I0FFE2-F1
#
_entry.id   AF-A0A1I0FFE2-F1
#
_cell.length_a   1.000
_cell.length_b   1.000
_cell.length_c   1.000
_cell.angle_alpha   90.00
_cell.angle_beta   90.00
_cell.angle_gamma   90.00
#
_symmetry.space_group_name_H-M   'P 1'
#
loop_
_entity.id
_entity.type
_entity.pdbx_description
1 polymer ?
#
loop_
_entity_poly.entity_id
_entity_poly.type
_entity_poly.pdbx_seq_one_letter_code
_entity_poly.pdbx_strand_id
1 'polypeptide(L)'
;MKHFFAWILTAVLCVGGGLETASAQIMPTAPPTSLQGQNLKDWLRQNWYDGKRVELDYGTARGKMYNYVDNQDGKLVCVYSGYTETVKLDSTNTSTGVVKQINCEHTIPQSWFDEKVRMRSDIHHLFPTYITWNSNRGSDPFAEIPDTQTQLWMRGTTSQTSIPTTNIDEYSEDTNSQFEPREDHKGNLARAIFYFYTMHQGQQFDPGKDVISAAADLNTLYQWHMADPVDARERERNRRVAKSQGNFNPYIAYPDLVARAWGFQVLPTFAFATATGSIAEGNSGTSTYTTNITISPAPTASFTVQLSLAATSTATSGQDFTFTSPQTLTFTAGQTTLPVTVTINGDLTPEADETVVLALTNPSTGAAVGGPSQHELTILNDDGAAPTLQFAAAKGSITEGNAGTSTYTVNVTLTGAAPTAAVTIPVTVQAAGTTAATPADYTLTTTSLTFAAGQVNQTLPVTLSVVGDLLSEPNETVLLALGAPATGGAVLGPIRTHELTILNDDVAPPAAPCTTLFFSEYIEGKASNTKAVEIYNPSNAPIDLEGITVSLFANGKTTPNATAELTGTIAPGEVYVIANTGVVSPVVKAQTDLESGIGFFNGDDALLLMDGTDTLDIIGVIGQQPTGGWQLPGGGTTTDATLVRKATVNQGQKRWANARSEWTFLGTDVYDNIGQHSSNCVTVTATTPAARLGEGLEVFPNPATGRLQLRLPQLKGRPAASISLYNMLGQQVLGRTQPLSATEAATLDVQALAEGLYLLRVTADGVTYTSRVEVRR
;
A
#
# COMPACT_ATOMS: atom_id res chain seq x y z
N MET A 1 4.91 -25.03 9.31
CA MET A 1 3.84 -24.37 8.51
C MET A 1 4.00 -24.70 7.03
N LYS A 2 3.46 -25.83 6.55
CA LYS A 2 3.22 -26.08 5.11
C LYS A 2 1.72 -25.89 4.84
N HIS A 3 1.23 -24.66 5.07
CA HIS A 3 -0.11 -24.24 4.68
C HIS A 3 0.00 -22.83 4.12
N PHE A 4 0.26 -22.71 2.83
CA PHE A 4 -0.40 -21.77 1.93
C PHE A 4 0.19 -21.95 0.53
N PHE A 5 -0.70 -22.04 -0.47
CA PHE A 5 -0.47 -22.21 -1.91
C PHE A 5 -0.23 -23.62 -2.43
N ALA A 6 -1.33 -24.35 -2.61
CA ALA A 6 -1.55 -25.16 -3.81
C ALA A 6 -3.04 -25.16 -4.12
N TRP A 7 -3.46 -24.38 -5.12
CA TRP A 7 -4.79 -24.49 -5.71
C TRP A 7 -4.68 -24.43 -7.24
N ILE A 8 -5.42 -25.37 -7.85
CA ILE A 8 -5.90 -25.46 -9.24
C ILE A 8 -4.88 -25.99 -10.27
N LEU A 9 -4.99 -27.29 -10.57
CA LEU A 9 -4.76 -27.82 -11.91
C LEU A 9 -6.02 -28.56 -12.38
N THR A 10 -7.00 -27.80 -12.86
CA THR A 10 -8.16 -28.36 -13.58
C THR A 10 -7.73 -28.69 -15.01
N ALA A 11 -7.96 -29.93 -15.40
CA ALA A 11 -7.78 -30.43 -16.75
C ALA A 11 -8.68 -29.69 -17.75
N VAL A 12 -8.12 -28.88 -18.65
CA VAL A 12 -8.81 -28.43 -19.87
C VAL A 12 -7.81 -28.25 -21.03
N LEU A 13 -8.19 -28.84 -22.18
CA LEU A 13 -7.74 -28.61 -23.56
C LEU A 13 -6.38 -29.19 -24.01
N CYS A 14 -6.41 -30.47 -24.39
CA CYS A 14 -5.64 -30.95 -25.54
C CYS A 14 -6.25 -30.40 -26.84
N VAL A 15 -5.62 -29.39 -27.47
CA VAL A 15 -5.68 -29.22 -28.93
C VAL A 15 -4.34 -28.67 -29.44
N GLY A 16 -3.68 -29.46 -30.28
CA GLY A 16 -2.90 -28.95 -31.42
C GLY A 16 -1.49 -28.39 -31.16
N GLY A 17 -0.51 -29.28 -31.07
CA GLY A 17 0.90 -28.95 -31.29
C GLY A 17 1.74 -30.22 -31.23
N GLY A 18 2.35 -30.62 -32.35
CA GLY A 18 3.05 -31.90 -32.50
C GLY A 18 4.05 -32.17 -31.39
N LEU A 19 3.77 -33.19 -30.59
CA LEU A 19 4.69 -33.73 -29.60
C LEU A 19 5.60 -34.75 -30.29
N GLU A 20 6.85 -34.39 -30.52
CA GLU A 20 7.90 -35.42 -30.57
C GLU A 20 7.89 -36.13 -29.21
N THR A 21 7.50 -37.40 -29.21
CA THR A 21 7.48 -38.26 -28.02
C THR A 21 8.92 -38.57 -27.61
N ALA A 22 9.51 -37.73 -26.76
CA ALA A 22 10.68 -38.13 -25.99
C ALA A 22 10.30 -39.33 -25.10
N SER A 23 10.94 -40.48 -25.30
CA SER A 23 10.74 -41.67 -24.47
C SER A 23 10.95 -41.32 -23.00
N ALA A 24 9.94 -41.52 -22.16
CA ALA A 24 10.06 -41.35 -20.72
C ALA A 24 11.11 -42.34 -20.19
N GLN A 25 12.07 -41.88 -19.38
CA GLN A 25 13.04 -42.76 -18.73
C GLN A 25 12.29 -43.77 -17.87
N ILE A 26 12.49 -45.05 -18.17
CA ILE A 26 11.85 -46.14 -17.44
C ILE A 26 12.60 -46.31 -16.12
N MET A 27 11.85 -46.28 -15.00
CA MET A 27 12.41 -46.56 -13.68
C MET A 27 13.07 -47.95 -13.68
N PRO A 28 14.34 -48.07 -13.24
CA PRO A 28 14.99 -49.37 -13.12
C PRO A 28 14.25 -50.28 -12.12
N THR A 29 14.47 -51.59 -12.23
CA THR A 29 13.86 -52.57 -11.32
C THR A 29 14.28 -52.34 -9.88
N ALA A 30 13.36 -52.54 -8.94
CA ALA A 30 13.66 -52.53 -7.51
C ALA A 30 14.77 -53.54 -7.15
N PRO A 31 15.64 -53.22 -6.17
CA PRO A 31 16.66 -54.16 -5.74
C PRO A 31 16.06 -55.40 -5.09
N PRO A 32 16.68 -56.59 -5.23
CA PRO A 32 16.27 -57.78 -4.50
C PRO A 32 16.16 -57.51 -2.98
N THR A 33 15.10 -58.01 -2.35
CA THR A 33 14.80 -57.77 -0.93
C THR A 33 15.85 -58.36 0.02
N SER A 34 16.61 -59.37 -0.43
CA SER A 34 17.70 -60.01 0.33
C SER A 34 19.00 -59.21 0.41
N LEU A 35 19.17 -58.17 -0.42
CA LEU A 35 20.38 -57.35 -0.41
C LEU A 35 20.30 -56.28 0.70
N GLN A 36 21.42 -56.11 1.39
CA GLN A 36 21.61 -55.10 2.44
C GLN A 36 23.07 -54.64 2.48
N GLY A 37 23.33 -53.55 3.22
CA GLY A 37 24.66 -53.01 3.45
C GLY A 37 25.44 -52.73 2.17
N GLN A 38 26.73 -53.08 2.17
CA GLN A 38 27.63 -52.88 1.04
C GLN A 38 27.16 -53.58 -0.24
N ASN A 39 26.65 -54.82 -0.15
CA ASN A 39 26.16 -55.56 -1.32
C ASN A 39 24.99 -54.85 -2.01
N LEU A 40 24.09 -54.24 -1.24
CA LEU A 40 22.99 -53.44 -1.80
C LEU A 40 23.53 -52.17 -2.48
N LYS A 41 24.49 -51.47 -1.85
CA LYS A 41 25.11 -50.26 -2.44
C LYS A 41 25.82 -50.57 -3.75
N ASP A 42 26.59 -51.64 -3.80
CA ASP A 42 27.27 -52.09 -5.03
C ASP A 42 26.26 -52.45 -6.14
N TRP A 43 25.18 -53.17 -5.78
CA TRP A 43 24.12 -53.50 -6.72
C TRP A 43 23.42 -52.25 -7.26
N LEU A 44 23.09 -51.29 -6.39
CA LEU A 44 22.48 -50.02 -6.78
C LEU A 44 23.42 -49.25 -7.73
N ARG A 45 24.70 -49.11 -7.40
CA ARG A 45 25.67 -48.44 -8.29
C ARG A 45 25.73 -49.09 -9.67
N GLN A 46 25.83 -50.41 -9.75
CA GLN A 46 25.90 -51.13 -11.02
C GLN A 46 24.61 -51.07 -11.86
N ASN A 47 23.45 -51.09 -11.23
CA ASN A 47 22.16 -51.21 -11.94
C ASN A 47 21.46 -49.86 -12.15
N TRP A 48 21.72 -48.87 -11.31
CA TRP A 48 21.05 -47.56 -11.33
C TRP A 48 21.97 -46.41 -11.78
N TYR A 49 23.28 -46.61 -11.84
CA TYR A 49 24.22 -45.52 -12.11
C TYR A 49 25.22 -45.82 -13.23
N ASP A 50 26.08 -46.83 -13.04
CA ASP A 50 27.19 -47.12 -13.94
C ASP A 50 26.65 -47.51 -15.33
N GLY A 51 27.04 -46.75 -16.36
CA GLY A 51 26.55 -46.90 -17.72
C GLY A 51 25.08 -46.51 -17.93
N LYS A 52 24.41 -45.94 -16.92
CA LYS A 52 23.03 -45.41 -17.00
C LYS A 52 23.00 -43.90 -17.04
N ARG A 53 23.91 -43.25 -16.30
CA ARG A 53 24.04 -41.80 -16.28
C ARG A 53 24.71 -41.30 -17.57
N VAL A 54 24.15 -40.22 -18.13
CA VAL A 54 24.77 -39.38 -19.14
C VAL A 54 25.58 -38.30 -18.41
N GLU A 55 26.91 -38.32 -18.56
CA GLU A 55 27.75 -37.27 -17.99
C GLU A 55 27.54 -35.96 -18.74
N LEU A 56 27.11 -34.94 -18.01
CA LEU A 56 26.96 -33.58 -18.52
C LEU A 56 28.17 -32.76 -18.10
N ASP A 57 28.58 -31.78 -18.91
CA ASP A 57 29.49 -30.77 -18.41
C ASP A 57 28.83 -29.95 -17.29
N TYR A 58 29.66 -29.29 -16.48
CA TYR A 58 29.18 -28.58 -15.30
C TYR A 58 28.25 -27.39 -15.62
N GLY A 59 28.46 -26.72 -16.75
CA GLY A 59 27.56 -25.65 -17.20
C GLY A 59 26.19 -26.19 -17.55
N THR A 60 26.14 -27.26 -18.35
CA THR A 60 24.90 -27.92 -18.78
C THR A 60 24.11 -28.49 -17.61
N ALA A 61 24.78 -29.14 -16.64
CA ALA A 61 24.11 -29.68 -15.45
C ALA A 61 23.40 -28.59 -14.65
N ARG A 62 24.09 -27.48 -14.36
CA ARG A 62 23.51 -26.32 -13.66
C ARG A 62 22.41 -25.64 -14.47
N GLY A 63 22.61 -25.48 -15.77
CA GLY A 63 21.60 -24.94 -16.67
C GLY A 63 20.30 -25.74 -16.61
N LYS A 64 20.37 -27.06 -16.74
CA LYS A 64 19.20 -27.94 -16.59
C LYS A 64 18.60 -27.87 -15.20
N MET A 65 19.43 -27.73 -14.15
CA MET A 65 18.97 -27.54 -12.78
C MET A 65 18.07 -26.31 -12.64
N TYR A 66 18.55 -25.15 -13.09
CA TYR A 66 17.84 -23.87 -12.97
C TYR A 66 16.60 -23.76 -13.88
N ASN A 67 16.70 -24.23 -15.12
CA ASN A 67 15.65 -24.02 -16.12
C ASN A 67 14.54 -25.07 -16.04
N TYR A 68 14.81 -26.26 -15.48
CA TYR A 68 13.90 -27.39 -15.58
C TYR A 68 13.73 -28.21 -14.30
N VAL A 69 14.82 -28.71 -13.72
CA VAL A 69 14.74 -29.69 -12.63
C VAL A 69 14.15 -29.08 -11.37
N ASP A 70 14.68 -27.93 -10.94
CA ASP A 70 14.27 -27.26 -9.70
C ASP A 70 13.29 -26.10 -9.96
N ASN A 71 12.92 -25.87 -11.22
CA ASN A 71 11.94 -24.87 -11.62
C ASN A 71 10.50 -25.39 -11.43
N GLN A 72 9.71 -24.68 -10.63
CA GLN A 72 8.32 -25.00 -10.35
C GLN A 72 7.45 -23.81 -10.70
N ASP A 73 6.56 -24.02 -11.66
CA ASP A 73 5.59 -23.01 -12.11
C ASP A 73 6.24 -21.65 -12.43
N GLY A 74 7.42 -21.72 -13.06
CA GLY A 74 8.17 -20.53 -13.46
C GLY A 74 9.00 -19.90 -12.34
N LYS A 75 9.21 -20.60 -11.21
CA LYS A 75 9.97 -20.12 -10.06
C LYS A 75 11.08 -21.10 -9.66
N LEU A 76 12.24 -20.55 -9.34
CA LEU A 76 13.37 -21.29 -8.78
C LEU A 76 13.56 -20.85 -7.33
N VAL A 77 13.44 -21.80 -6.39
CA VAL A 77 13.45 -21.53 -4.94
C VAL A 77 14.73 -22.08 -4.31
N CYS A 78 15.46 -21.24 -3.58
CA CYS A 78 16.71 -21.59 -2.92
C CYS A 78 16.49 -22.49 -1.70
N VAL A 79 17.30 -23.54 -1.58
CA VAL A 79 17.10 -24.58 -0.57
C VAL A 79 17.41 -24.13 0.86
N TYR A 80 18.37 -23.22 1.07
CA TYR A 80 18.75 -22.76 2.42
C TYR A 80 18.04 -21.50 2.90
N SER A 81 17.36 -20.78 2.03
CA SER A 81 16.75 -19.50 2.43
C SER A 81 15.34 -19.27 1.94
N GLY A 82 14.83 -20.08 1.01
CA GLY A 82 13.56 -19.82 0.35
C GLY A 82 13.58 -18.63 -0.61
N TYR A 83 14.73 -17.97 -0.82
CA TYR A 83 14.87 -16.92 -1.83
C TYR A 83 14.46 -17.44 -3.20
N THR A 84 13.67 -16.65 -3.95
CA THR A 84 13.04 -17.09 -5.19
C THR A 84 13.32 -16.13 -6.33
N GLU A 85 13.62 -16.66 -7.51
CA GLU A 85 13.65 -15.92 -8.78
C GLU A 85 12.65 -16.51 -9.78
N THR A 86 12.08 -15.65 -10.64
CA THR A 86 11.25 -16.09 -11.76
C THR A 86 12.14 -16.54 -12.91
N VAL A 87 12.02 -17.81 -13.27
CA VAL A 87 12.76 -18.43 -14.37
C VAL A 87 11.75 -19.14 -15.26
N LYS A 88 11.78 -18.92 -16.58
CA LYS A 88 10.88 -19.64 -17.49
C LYS A 88 11.19 -21.13 -17.46
N LEU A 89 10.17 -21.97 -17.24
CA LEU A 89 10.31 -23.42 -17.32
C LEU A 89 10.66 -23.85 -18.75
N ASP A 90 11.83 -24.46 -18.93
CA ASP A 90 12.31 -24.92 -20.23
C ASP A 90 13.23 -26.14 -20.08
N SER A 91 12.76 -27.31 -20.52
CA SER A 91 13.52 -28.56 -20.44
C SER A 91 14.72 -28.67 -21.38
N THR A 92 14.80 -27.78 -22.37
CA THR A 92 15.85 -27.77 -23.39
C THR A 92 16.95 -26.75 -23.08
N ASN A 93 16.63 -25.71 -22.31
CA ASN A 93 17.57 -24.64 -21.98
C ASN A 93 18.66 -25.11 -20.99
N THR A 94 19.90 -24.82 -21.33
CA THR A 94 21.10 -25.14 -20.55
C THR A 94 21.85 -23.89 -20.07
N SER A 95 21.28 -22.70 -20.24
CA SER A 95 21.89 -21.43 -19.81
C SER A 95 21.88 -21.29 -18.30
N THR A 96 23.03 -20.92 -17.72
CA THR A 96 23.15 -20.54 -16.31
C THR A 96 22.85 -19.06 -16.07
N GLY A 97 22.75 -18.24 -17.12
CA GLY A 97 22.52 -16.78 -17.02
C GLY A 97 21.06 -16.39 -16.80
N VAL A 98 20.18 -17.36 -16.52
CA VAL A 98 18.74 -17.14 -16.26
C VAL A 98 18.44 -16.71 -14.83
N VAL A 99 19.44 -16.78 -13.95
CA VAL A 99 19.38 -16.37 -12.54
C VAL A 99 20.41 -15.28 -12.25
N LYS A 100 20.12 -14.41 -11.28
CA LYS A 100 20.98 -13.25 -10.94
C LYS A 100 21.71 -13.41 -9.62
N GLN A 101 21.02 -13.90 -8.59
CA GLN A 101 21.49 -14.01 -7.21
C GLN A 101 21.49 -15.45 -6.70
N ILE A 102 21.20 -16.41 -7.58
CA ILE A 102 21.23 -17.85 -7.27
C ILE A 102 22.53 -18.45 -7.80
N ASN A 103 23.21 -19.18 -6.93
CA ASN A 103 24.34 -20.05 -7.25
C ASN A 103 23.94 -21.53 -7.18
N CYS A 104 24.83 -22.41 -7.65
CA CYS A 104 24.70 -23.85 -7.49
C CYS A 104 25.38 -24.28 -6.19
N GLU A 105 24.58 -24.80 -5.27
CA GLU A 105 25.05 -25.54 -4.11
C GLU A 105 25.48 -26.94 -4.54
N HIS A 106 26.62 -27.39 -4.01
CA HIS A 106 27.06 -28.78 -4.07
C HIS A 106 26.92 -29.36 -2.68
N THR A 107 25.93 -30.23 -2.45
CA THR A 107 25.71 -30.80 -1.12
C THR A 107 26.98 -31.47 -0.59
N ILE A 108 27.75 -32.14 -1.45
CA ILE A 108 29.13 -32.54 -1.15
C ILE A 108 30.08 -31.51 -1.77
N PRO A 109 30.89 -30.78 -0.98
CA PRO A 109 31.70 -29.68 -1.48
C PRO A 109 32.65 -30.09 -2.62
N GLN A 110 32.71 -29.28 -3.68
CA GLN A 110 33.58 -29.51 -4.84
C GLN A 110 35.07 -29.63 -4.47
N SER A 111 35.47 -28.93 -3.41
CA SER A 111 36.83 -28.93 -2.87
C SER A 111 37.28 -30.30 -2.36
N TRP A 112 36.37 -31.27 -2.14
CA TRP A 112 36.70 -32.56 -1.53
C TRP A 112 37.08 -33.66 -2.54
N PHE A 113 36.97 -33.45 -3.85
CA PHE A 113 37.09 -34.53 -4.85
C PHE A 113 37.67 -34.11 -6.21
N ASP A 114 38.59 -33.14 -6.23
CA ASP A 114 39.29 -32.67 -7.44
C ASP A 114 38.37 -32.23 -8.61
N GLU A 115 37.14 -31.81 -8.31
CA GLU A 115 36.17 -31.31 -9.30
C GLU A 115 35.88 -32.27 -10.48
N LYS A 116 36.07 -33.59 -10.31
CA LYS A 116 35.84 -34.57 -11.40
C LYS A 116 34.40 -34.50 -11.91
N VAL A 117 34.22 -34.44 -13.23
CA VAL A 117 32.90 -34.27 -13.89
C VAL A 117 31.87 -35.27 -13.38
N ARG A 118 32.25 -36.55 -13.22
CA ARG A 118 31.39 -37.61 -12.68
C ARG A 118 30.65 -37.19 -11.40
N MET A 119 31.37 -36.57 -10.46
CA MET A 119 30.83 -36.12 -9.18
C MET A 119 30.31 -34.68 -9.27
N ARG A 120 31.08 -33.76 -9.86
CA ARG A 120 30.78 -32.33 -9.91
C ARG A 120 29.48 -31.99 -10.63
N SER A 121 29.14 -32.74 -11.68
CA SER A 121 27.98 -32.45 -12.55
C SER A 121 26.74 -33.27 -12.21
N ASP A 122 26.79 -34.08 -11.14
CA ASP A 122 25.69 -34.98 -10.81
C ASP A 122 24.53 -34.23 -10.14
N ILE A 123 23.47 -33.97 -10.91
CA ILE A 123 22.36 -33.08 -10.51
C ILE A 123 21.64 -33.56 -9.24
N HIS A 124 21.75 -34.86 -8.88
CA HIS A 124 21.12 -35.39 -7.67
C HIS A 124 21.66 -34.78 -6.37
N HIS A 125 22.85 -34.16 -6.37
CA HIS A 125 23.37 -33.41 -5.22
C HIS A 125 23.59 -31.90 -5.49
N LEU A 126 23.16 -31.42 -6.65
CA LEU A 126 23.18 -30.00 -6.97
C LEU A 126 21.85 -29.35 -6.59
N PHE A 127 21.88 -28.17 -5.98
CA PHE A 127 20.66 -27.43 -5.64
C PHE A 127 20.82 -25.91 -5.89
N PRO A 128 19.73 -25.17 -6.16
CA PRO A 128 19.78 -23.72 -6.19
C PRO A 128 19.93 -23.16 -4.78
N THR A 129 20.85 -22.22 -4.56
CA THR A 129 20.94 -21.49 -3.29
C THR A 129 21.34 -20.03 -3.51
N TYR A 130 20.98 -19.15 -2.57
CA TYR A 130 21.31 -17.74 -2.68
C TYR A 130 22.81 -17.53 -2.54
N ILE A 131 23.40 -16.67 -3.38
CA ILE A 131 24.86 -16.58 -3.54
C ILE A 131 25.61 -16.33 -2.23
N THR A 132 25.05 -15.48 -1.35
CA THR A 132 25.64 -15.19 -0.04
C THR A 132 25.63 -16.43 0.85
N TRP A 133 24.48 -17.10 0.95
CA TRP A 133 24.34 -18.28 1.82
C TRP A 133 25.13 -19.49 1.32
N ASN A 134 25.28 -19.63 -0.01
CA ASN A 134 26.23 -20.57 -0.60
C ASN A 134 27.66 -20.31 -0.12
N SER A 135 28.05 -19.04 -0.07
CA SER A 135 29.39 -18.62 0.34
C SER A 135 29.60 -18.83 1.84
N ASN A 136 28.60 -18.53 2.67
CA ASN A 136 28.63 -18.75 4.11
C ASN A 136 28.76 -20.24 4.44
N ARG A 137 27.92 -21.11 3.85
CA ARG A 137 27.98 -22.56 4.04
C ARG A 137 29.34 -23.16 3.66
N GLY A 138 30.03 -22.56 2.70
CA GLY A 138 31.41 -22.91 2.34
C GLY A 138 31.60 -24.41 2.12
N SER A 139 32.43 -25.05 2.96
CA SER A 139 32.66 -26.50 2.97
C SER A 139 32.33 -27.14 4.32
N ASP A 140 31.50 -26.49 5.12
CA ASP A 140 31.15 -26.96 6.46
C ASP A 140 30.34 -28.27 6.39
N PRO A 141 30.57 -29.22 7.30
CA PRO A 141 29.72 -30.39 7.44
C PRO A 141 28.32 -29.97 7.93
N PHE A 142 27.32 -30.78 7.59
CA PHE A 142 25.97 -30.60 8.11
C PHE A 142 25.84 -31.21 9.51
N ALA A 143 25.04 -30.57 10.36
CA ALA A 143 24.73 -31.05 11.70
C ALA A 143 23.33 -30.61 12.13
N GLU A 144 22.80 -31.27 13.16
CA GLU A 144 21.70 -30.74 13.97
C GLU A 144 22.33 -29.87 15.07
N ILE A 145 22.14 -28.56 14.96
CA ILE A 145 22.74 -27.51 15.74
C ILE A 145 21.71 -27.08 16.78
N PRO A 146 22.01 -27.16 18.09
CA PRO A 146 21.10 -26.61 19.09
C PRO A 146 20.96 -25.10 18.90
N ASP A 147 19.74 -24.54 18.91
CA ASP A 147 19.45 -23.12 18.66
C ASP A 147 20.36 -22.16 19.45
N THR A 148 20.70 -22.54 20.68
CA THR A 148 21.57 -21.78 21.59
C THR A 148 23.03 -21.68 21.14
N GLN A 149 23.46 -22.51 20.21
CA GLN A 149 24.81 -22.56 19.63
C GLN A 149 24.86 -21.86 18.27
N THR A 150 23.71 -21.60 17.65
CA THR A 150 23.59 -20.96 16.34
C THR A 150 24.07 -19.52 16.39
N GLN A 151 25.02 -19.20 15.50
CA GLN A 151 25.62 -17.88 15.42
C GLN A 151 24.97 -17.02 14.34
N LEU A 152 24.47 -17.66 13.29
CA LEU A 152 23.82 -16.99 12.17
C LEU A 152 22.58 -17.77 11.73
N TRP A 153 21.45 -17.10 11.78
CA TRP A 153 20.18 -17.56 11.23
C TRP A 153 19.95 -16.85 9.90
N MET A 154 19.64 -17.60 8.83
CA MET A 154 19.46 -17.03 7.49
C MET A 154 18.13 -17.41 6.84
N ARG A 155 17.43 -16.41 6.28
CA ARG A 155 16.16 -16.58 5.54
C ARG A 155 16.01 -15.48 4.50
N GLY A 156 15.52 -15.84 3.31
CA GLY A 156 15.44 -14.96 2.15
C GLY A 156 16.82 -14.39 1.79
N THR A 157 16.95 -13.07 1.86
CA THR A 157 18.20 -12.31 1.65
C THR A 157 18.74 -11.69 2.93
N THR A 158 18.19 -12.06 4.09
CA THR A 158 18.51 -11.47 5.40
C THR A 158 19.04 -12.51 6.38
N SER A 159 19.78 -12.04 7.39
CA SER A 159 20.26 -12.86 8.49
C SER A 159 20.14 -12.15 9.83
N GLN A 160 20.20 -12.92 10.91
CA GLN A 160 20.20 -12.41 12.29
C GLN A 160 21.02 -13.33 13.20
N THR A 161 21.45 -12.79 14.35
CA THR A 161 22.26 -13.53 15.35
C THR A 161 21.44 -13.99 16.56
N SER A 162 20.17 -13.58 16.66
CA SER A 162 19.25 -13.99 17.72
C SER A 162 18.30 -15.06 17.21
N ILE A 163 17.90 -15.98 18.10
CA ILE A 163 16.92 -17.03 17.81
C ILE A 163 15.61 -16.38 17.26
N PRO A 164 15.13 -16.79 16.08
CA PRO A 164 13.87 -16.30 15.51
C PRO A 164 12.68 -16.55 16.44
N THR A 165 11.85 -15.53 16.64
CA THR A 165 10.64 -15.65 17.47
C THR A 165 9.44 -16.24 16.72
N THR A 166 9.51 -16.30 15.38
CA THR A 166 8.49 -16.88 14.50
C THR A 166 9.15 -17.55 13.31
N ASN A 167 8.50 -18.58 12.76
CA ASN A 167 8.93 -19.29 11.55
C ASN A 167 10.37 -19.85 11.65
N ILE A 168 10.78 -20.34 12.83
CA ILE A 168 12.14 -20.84 13.07
C ILE A 168 12.52 -21.92 12.05
N ASP A 169 11.59 -22.83 11.73
CA ASP A 169 11.73 -23.90 10.73
C ASP A 169 12.07 -23.41 9.31
N GLU A 170 11.89 -22.11 9.02
CA GLU A 170 12.20 -21.53 7.71
C GLU A 170 13.61 -20.92 7.61
N TYR A 171 14.39 -20.97 8.69
CA TYR A 171 15.77 -20.50 8.71
C TYR A 171 16.74 -21.67 8.51
N SER A 172 17.89 -21.40 7.89
CA SER A 172 19.08 -22.23 8.03
C SER A 172 19.98 -21.65 9.11
N GLU A 173 20.79 -22.51 9.72
CA GLU A 173 21.61 -22.21 10.88
C GLU A 173 23.07 -22.47 10.60
N ASP A 174 23.93 -21.63 11.17
CA ASP A 174 25.37 -21.70 10.94
C ASP A 174 26.13 -21.33 12.24
N THR A 175 27.16 -22.12 12.53
CA THR A 175 28.08 -21.94 13.68
C THR A 175 29.48 -21.46 13.26
N ASN A 176 29.68 -21.13 11.99
CA ASN A 176 30.95 -20.94 11.27
C ASN A 176 31.81 -22.22 11.12
N SER A 177 31.27 -23.38 11.49
CA SER A 177 31.97 -24.66 11.35
C SER A 177 31.05 -25.85 11.07
N GLN A 178 29.73 -25.65 11.18
CA GLN A 178 28.68 -26.60 10.92
C GLN A 178 27.49 -25.83 10.37
N PHE A 179 26.77 -26.46 9.45
CA PHE A 179 25.61 -25.88 8.79
C PHE A 179 24.36 -26.74 8.98
N GLU A 180 23.22 -26.13 9.23
CA GLU A 180 21.94 -26.80 9.30
C GLU A 180 20.98 -26.22 8.27
N PRO A 181 20.47 -27.04 7.32
CA PRO A 181 19.52 -26.57 6.33
C PRO A 181 18.14 -26.35 6.96
N ARG A 182 17.28 -25.62 6.25
CA ARG A 182 15.86 -25.46 6.62
C ARG A 182 15.19 -26.83 6.82
N GLU A 183 14.23 -26.88 7.74
CA GLU A 183 13.52 -28.12 8.08
C GLU A 183 12.89 -28.81 6.87
N ASP A 184 12.37 -28.01 5.92
CA ASP A 184 11.73 -28.49 4.70
C ASP A 184 12.71 -29.01 3.62
N HIS A 185 14.01 -29.05 3.90
CA HIS A 185 15.04 -29.58 3.02
C HIS A 185 15.91 -30.70 3.64
N LYS A 186 15.83 -30.91 4.96
CA LYS A 186 16.67 -31.86 5.70
C LYS A 186 16.62 -33.28 5.12
N GLY A 187 15.43 -33.78 4.75
CA GLY A 187 15.27 -35.12 4.19
C GLY A 187 15.82 -35.24 2.77
N ASN A 188 15.60 -34.23 1.93
CA ASN A 188 16.12 -34.18 0.56
C ASN A 188 17.65 -34.18 0.57
N LEU A 189 18.24 -33.36 1.44
CA LEU A 189 19.68 -33.28 1.66
C LEU A 189 20.24 -34.62 2.13
N ALA A 190 19.60 -35.26 3.11
CA ALA A 190 20.03 -36.57 3.60
C ALA A 190 20.04 -37.62 2.48
N ARG A 191 18.98 -37.70 1.67
CA ARG A 191 18.88 -38.63 0.53
C ARG A 191 19.90 -38.31 -0.58
N ALA A 192 20.26 -37.04 -0.79
CA ALA A 192 21.32 -36.65 -1.71
C ALA A 192 22.71 -37.11 -1.22
N ILE A 193 22.99 -37.00 0.08
CA ILE A 193 24.26 -37.46 0.68
C ILE A 193 24.37 -38.99 0.62
N PHE A 194 23.32 -39.72 1.05
CA PHE A 194 23.29 -41.18 0.93
C PHE A 194 23.49 -41.65 -0.51
N TYR A 195 22.83 -41.00 -1.45
CA TYR A 195 23.01 -41.24 -2.88
C TYR A 195 24.47 -41.03 -3.32
N PHE A 196 25.05 -39.88 -3.00
CA PHE A 196 26.38 -39.51 -3.46
C PHE A 196 27.44 -40.51 -3.00
N TYR A 197 27.46 -40.85 -1.71
CA TYR A 197 28.42 -41.84 -1.18
C TYR A 197 28.13 -43.28 -1.63
N THR A 198 26.95 -43.55 -2.19
CA THR A 198 26.63 -44.85 -2.80
C THR A 198 27.16 -44.91 -4.24
N MET A 199 26.83 -43.90 -5.05
CA MET A 199 27.16 -43.89 -6.49
C MET A 199 28.62 -43.55 -6.76
N HIS A 200 29.26 -42.79 -5.88
CA HIS A 200 30.65 -42.36 -6.01
C HIS A 200 31.63 -43.07 -5.09
N GLN A 201 31.22 -44.16 -4.45
CA GLN A 201 32.15 -45.02 -3.73
C GLN A 201 33.28 -45.51 -4.65
N GLY A 202 34.52 -45.42 -4.16
CA GLY A 202 35.74 -45.81 -4.87
C GLY A 202 36.28 -44.74 -5.82
N GLN A 203 35.64 -43.56 -5.90
CA GLN A 203 36.24 -42.40 -6.55
C GLN A 203 37.28 -41.73 -5.65
N GLN A 204 38.11 -40.85 -6.23
CA GLN A 204 39.13 -40.12 -5.48
C GLN A 204 38.51 -38.96 -4.69
N PHE A 205 38.91 -38.87 -3.42
CA PHE A 205 38.56 -37.80 -2.49
C PHE A 205 39.83 -37.31 -1.78
N ASP A 206 39.76 -36.10 -1.24
CA ASP A 206 40.69 -35.62 -0.24
C ASP A 206 40.71 -36.56 0.98
N PRO A 207 41.85 -36.69 1.68
CA PRO A 207 41.97 -37.59 2.82
C PRO A 207 40.85 -37.40 3.86
N GLY A 208 40.12 -38.47 4.15
CA GLY A 208 39.03 -38.49 5.12
C GLY A 208 37.71 -37.89 4.63
N LYS A 209 37.60 -37.53 3.35
CA LYS A 209 36.35 -37.04 2.72
C LYS A 209 35.60 -38.11 1.92
N ASP A 210 36.15 -39.32 1.84
CA ASP A 210 35.53 -40.51 1.23
C ASP A 210 34.52 -41.23 2.14
N VAL A 211 34.38 -40.79 3.38
CA VAL A 211 33.43 -41.33 4.37
C VAL A 211 32.24 -40.41 4.56
N ILE A 212 31.04 -40.99 4.63
CA ILE A 212 29.78 -40.22 4.76
C ILE A 212 29.76 -39.31 6.00
N SER A 213 30.42 -39.73 7.09
CA SER A 213 30.55 -38.97 8.33
C SER A 213 31.35 -37.68 8.18
N ALA A 214 32.08 -37.49 7.07
CA ALA A 214 32.72 -36.23 6.76
C ALA A 214 31.70 -35.16 6.35
N ALA A 215 30.57 -35.57 5.77
CA ALA A 215 29.48 -34.67 5.37
C ALA A 215 28.51 -34.39 6.52
N ALA A 216 28.13 -35.40 7.30
CA ALA A 216 27.27 -35.26 8.49
C ALA A 216 27.26 -36.55 9.31
N ASP A 217 26.85 -36.49 10.58
CA ASP A 217 26.64 -37.69 11.38
C ASP A 217 25.60 -38.62 10.72
N LEU A 218 25.93 -39.92 10.68
CA LEU A 218 25.14 -40.92 9.99
C LEU A 218 23.73 -41.08 10.60
N ASN A 219 23.61 -41.02 11.94
CA ASN A 219 22.30 -41.08 12.60
C ASN A 219 21.50 -39.81 12.36
N THR A 220 22.13 -38.63 12.40
CA THR A 220 21.46 -37.36 12.06
C THR A 220 20.85 -37.42 10.66
N LEU A 221 21.61 -37.87 9.65
CA LEU A 221 21.09 -38.04 8.29
C LEU A 221 19.88 -38.98 8.23
N TYR A 222 19.90 -40.07 9.01
CA TYR A 222 18.77 -40.98 9.05
C TYR A 222 17.54 -40.37 9.75
N GLN A 223 17.75 -39.61 10.83
CA GLN A 223 16.65 -38.90 11.50
C GLN A 223 16.02 -37.86 10.58
N TRP A 224 16.84 -37.07 9.87
CA TRP A 224 16.36 -36.10 8.87
C TRP A 224 15.59 -36.78 7.74
N HIS A 225 16.09 -37.91 7.24
CA HIS A 225 15.40 -38.70 6.23
C HIS A 225 14.02 -39.20 6.69
N MET A 226 13.87 -39.54 7.97
CA MET A 226 12.59 -39.98 8.57
C MET A 226 11.66 -38.81 8.90
N ALA A 227 12.20 -37.69 9.38
CA ALA A 227 11.45 -36.50 9.78
C ALA A 227 10.90 -35.71 8.58
N ASP A 228 11.59 -35.75 7.43
CA ASP A 228 11.17 -35.14 6.16
C ASP A 228 11.05 -36.21 5.05
N PRO A 229 9.92 -36.95 5.01
CA PRO A 229 9.70 -38.02 4.03
C PRO A 229 9.62 -37.52 2.58
N VAL A 230 9.85 -38.43 1.63
CA VAL A 230 9.74 -38.11 0.20
C VAL A 230 8.34 -37.63 -0.17
N ASP A 231 8.26 -36.39 -0.65
CA ASP A 231 7.02 -35.76 -1.10
C ASP A 231 6.83 -35.82 -2.63
N ALA A 232 5.73 -35.23 -3.13
CA ALA A 232 5.44 -35.19 -4.55
C ALA A 232 6.46 -34.35 -5.35
N ARG A 233 6.99 -33.29 -4.73
CA ARG A 233 7.95 -32.36 -5.32
C ARG A 233 9.29 -33.05 -5.57
N GLU A 234 9.77 -33.80 -4.59
CA GLU A 234 11.02 -34.54 -4.69
C GLU A 234 10.91 -35.73 -5.65
N ARG A 235 9.77 -36.44 -5.69
CA ARG A 235 9.50 -37.46 -6.72
C ARG A 235 9.57 -36.87 -8.12
N GLU A 236 8.98 -35.69 -8.32
CA GLU A 236 9.02 -35.01 -9.61
C GLU A 236 10.43 -34.55 -9.97
N ARG A 237 11.16 -33.95 -9.01
CA ARG A 237 12.58 -33.63 -9.19
C ARG A 237 13.38 -34.84 -9.66
N ASN A 238 13.22 -36.00 -9.01
CA ASN A 238 13.92 -37.24 -9.37
C ASN A 238 13.65 -37.66 -10.82
N ARG A 239 12.41 -37.53 -11.31
CA ARG A 239 12.06 -37.79 -12.72
C ARG A 239 12.72 -36.80 -13.67
N ARG A 240 12.74 -35.51 -13.32
CA ARG A 240 13.35 -34.47 -14.16
C ARG A 240 14.87 -34.58 -14.22
N VAL A 241 15.50 -34.98 -13.11
CA VAL A 241 16.93 -35.33 -13.10
C VAL A 241 17.17 -36.54 -14.00
N ALA A 242 16.38 -37.62 -13.88
CA ALA A 242 16.53 -38.77 -14.76
C ALA A 242 16.33 -38.43 -16.24
N LYS A 243 15.38 -37.55 -16.58
CA LYS A 243 15.25 -37.02 -17.95
C LYS A 243 16.47 -36.21 -18.41
N SER A 244 17.15 -35.54 -17.48
CA SER A 244 18.28 -34.65 -17.76
C SER A 244 19.62 -35.37 -17.87
N GLN A 245 19.90 -36.33 -16.98
CA GLN A 245 21.18 -37.05 -16.89
C GLN A 245 21.04 -38.57 -16.91
N GLY A 246 19.87 -39.13 -17.22
CA GLY A 246 19.68 -40.56 -17.52
C GLY A 246 19.41 -41.48 -16.33
N ASN A 247 19.64 -41.05 -15.09
CA ASN A 247 19.52 -41.91 -13.91
C ASN A 247 18.68 -41.31 -12.78
N PHE A 248 18.06 -42.19 -11.99
CA PHE A 248 17.30 -41.84 -10.80
C PHE A 248 18.16 -41.94 -9.52
N ASN A 249 17.74 -41.23 -8.47
CA ASN A 249 18.17 -41.49 -7.11
C ASN A 249 17.28 -42.61 -6.52
N PRO A 250 17.84 -43.81 -6.24
CA PRO A 250 17.07 -44.92 -5.69
C PRO A 250 16.51 -44.64 -4.29
N TYR A 251 17.14 -43.77 -3.49
CA TYR A 251 16.66 -43.42 -2.14
C TYR A 251 15.46 -42.47 -2.16
N ILE A 252 15.15 -41.85 -3.30
CA ILE A 252 13.90 -41.12 -3.51
C ILE A 252 12.83 -42.07 -4.08
N ALA A 253 13.23 -42.98 -4.97
CA ALA A 253 12.34 -43.98 -5.56
C ALA A 253 11.83 -45.02 -4.54
N TYR A 254 12.72 -45.46 -3.65
CA TYR A 254 12.50 -46.46 -2.63
C TYR A 254 13.17 -46.00 -1.31
N PRO A 255 12.49 -45.16 -0.51
CA PRO A 255 13.07 -44.57 0.70
C PRO A 255 13.57 -45.59 1.73
N ASP A 256 12.92 -46.76 1.82
CA ASP A 256 13.31 -47.87 2.71
C ASP A 256 14.74 -48.38 2.44
N LEU A 257 15.28 -48.13 1.24
CA LEU A 257 16.63 -48.54 0.90
C LEU A 257 17.69 -47.82 1.72
N VAL A 258 17.41 -46.63 2.27
CA VAL A 258 18.37 -45.93 3.15
C VAL A 258 18.71 -46.83 4.34
N ALA A 259 17.69 -47.32 5.04
CA ALA A 259 17.87 -48.20 6.19
C ALA A 259 18.61 -49.49 5.81
N ARG A 260 18.18 -50.15 4.72
CA ARG A 260 18.78 -51.40 4.25
C ARG A 260 20.23 -51.26 3.79
N ALA A 261 20.57 -50.16 3.11
CA ALA A 261 21.91 -49.94 2.57
C ALA A 261 22.92 -49.46 3.61
N TRP A 262 22.43 -48.76 4.65
CA TRP A 262 23.27 -48.10 5.66
C TRP A 262 23.19 -48.73 7.06
N GLY A 263 22.44 -49.84 7.20
CA GLY A 263 22.46 -50.67 8.41
C GLY A 263 21.55 -50.18 9.53
N PHE A 264 20.56 -49.34 9.23
CA PHE A 264 19.53 -48.94 10.19
C PHE A 264 18.41 -49.97 10.27
N GLN A 265 17.67 -49.96 11.38
CA GLN A 265 16.44 -50.73 11.45
C GLN A 265 15.39 -50.17 10.49
N VAL A 266 14.88 -51.02 9.60
CA VAL A 266 13.72 -50.71 8.76
C VAL A 266 12.49 -50.69 9.66
N LEU A 267 11.97 -49.50 9.93
CA LEU A 267 10.75 -49.34 10.73
C LEU A 267 9.51 -49.55 9.85
N PRO A 268 8.48 -50.27 10.32
CA PRO A 268 7.17 -50.28 9.67
C PRO A 268 6.58 -48.86 9.62
N THR A 269 6.14 -48.42 8.46
CA THR A 269 5.56 -47.09 8.25
C THR A 269 4.06 -47.16 8.02
N PHE A 270 3.28 -46.37 8.76
CA PHE A 270 1.86 -46.17 8.53
C PHE A 270 1.60 -45.15 7.42
N ALA A 271 0.67 -45.42 6.51
CA ALA A 271 0.24 -44.47 5.48
C ALA A 271 -1.21 -44.71 5.07
N PHE A 272 -1.91 -43.67 4.62
CA PHE A 272 -3.19 -43.86 3.93
C PHE A 272 -2.96 -44.56 2.58
N ALA A 273 -3.89 -45.44 2.18
CA ALA A 273 -3.83 -46.08 0.86
C ALA A 273 -3.99 -45.07 -0.29
N THR A 274 -4.76 -44.00 -0.06
CA THR A 274 -4.92 -42.87 -0.99
C THR A 274 -4.84 -41.55 -0.24
N ALA A 275 -4.40 -40.49 -0.90
CA ALA A 275 -4.33 -39.15 -0.28
C ALA A 275 -5.67 -38.41 -0.29
N THR A 276 -6.60 -38.82 -1.16
CA THR A 276 -7.90 -38.16 -1.32
C THR A 276 -9.02 -39.17 -1.59
N GLY A 277 -10.26 -38.71 -1.41
CA GLY A 277 -11.47 -39.35 -1.93
C GLY A 277 -12.68 -38.43 -1.84
N SER A 278 -13.83 -38.89 -2.34
CA SER A 278 -15.06 -38.10 -2.36
C SER A 278 -16.29 -38.96 -2.20
N ILE A 279 -17.36 -38.39 -1.65
CA ILE A 279 -18.67 -39.03 -1.48
C ILE A 279 -19.76 -37.96 -1.52
N ALA A 280 -20.94 -38.28 -2.07
CA ALA A 280 -22.11 -37.39 -1.98
C ALA A 280 -22.69 -37.45 -0.56
N GLU A 281 -23.15 -36.32 -0.02
CA GLU A 281 -23.78 -36.26 1.30
C GLU A 281 -25.09 -37.03 1.36
N GLY A 282 -25.91 -36.91 0.30
CA GLY A 282 -27.23 -37.50 0.19
C GLY A 282 -28.30 -36.66 0.86
N ASN A 283 -29.55 -36.78 0.40
CA ASN A 283 -30.61 -35.87 0.85
C ASN A 283 -31.19 -36.15 2.26
N SER A 284 -30.80 -37.26 2.91
CA SER A 284 -31.27 -37.66 4.25
C SER A 284 -30.50 -38.86 4.81
N GLY A 285 -30.55 -39.03 6.14
CA GLY A 285 -30.02 -40.21 6.81
C GLY A 285 -28.50 -40.18 6.90
N THR A 286 -27.85 -41.35 6.84
CA THR A 286 -26.38 -41.42 6.86
C THR A 286 -25.81 -42.37 5.81
N SER A 287 -24.66 -41.99 5.27
CA SER A 287 -23.82 -42.79 4.37
C SER A 287 -22.49 -43.13 5.07
N THR A 288 -21.75 -44.12 4.58
CA THR A 288 -20.44 -44.50 5.16
C THR A 288 -19.36 -44.41 4.10
N TYR A 289 -18.36 -43.56 4.34
CA TYR A 289 -17.13 -43.52 3.56
C TYR A 289 -16.05 -44.37 4.25
N THR A 290 -15.34 -45.20 3.48
CA THR A 290 -14.26 -46.06 4.00
C THR A 290 -12.95 -45.76 3.30
N THR A 291 -11.91 -45.50 4.08
CA THR A 291 -10.52 -45.42 3.62
C THR A 291 -9.65 -46.43 4.36
N ASN A 292 -8.53 -46.83 3.76
CA ASN A 292 -7.64 -47.83 4.34
C ASN A 292 -6.34 -47.19 4.82
N ILE A 293 -5.93 -47.54 6.04
CA ILE A 293 -4.58 -47.30 6.54
C ILE A 293 -3.77 -48.56 6.29
N THR A 294 -2.54 -48.37 5.81
CA THR A 294 -1.58 -49.43 5.52
C THR A 294 -0.38 -49.31 6.44
N ILE A 295 0.27 -50.44 6.74
CA ILE A 295 1.58 -50.48 7.40
C ILE A 295 2.51 -51.38 6.59
N SER A 296 3.72 -50.88 6.28
CA SER A 296 4.71 -51.59 5.46
C SER A 296 6.14 -51.31 5.94
N PRO A 297 7.05 -52.30 5.98
CA PRO A 297 6.81 -53.73 5.71
C PRO A 297 5.84 -54.36 6.73
N ALA A 298 5.39 -55.59 6.44
CA ALA A 298 4.48 -56.31 7.33
C ALA A 298 5.06 -56.38 8.76
N PRO A 299 4.31 -55.96 9.78
CA PRO A 299 4.86 -55.79 11.11
C PRO A 299 5.13 -57.15 11.74
N THR A 300 6.25 -57.28 12.45
CA THR A 300 6.61 -58.50 13.18
C THR A 300 6.11 -58.51 14.63
N ALA A 301 5.56 -57.40 15.10
CA ALA A 301 4.97 -57.19 16.42
C ALA A 301 3.77 -56.23 16.30
N SER A 302 3.06 -55.96 17.40
CA SER A 302 1.96 -55.00 17.39
C SER A 302 2.48 -53.56 17.35
N PHE A 303 1.91 -52.72 16.48
CA PHE A 303 2.18 -51.28 16.43
C PHE A 303 0.89 -50.48 16.43
N THR A 304 0.94 -49.25 16.93
CA THR A 304 -0.21 -48.34 16.97
C THR A 304 0.08 -47.01 16.30
N VAL A 305 -0.96 -46.35 15.79
CA VAL A 305 -0.91 -44.97 15.30
C VAL A 305 -2.21 -44.25 15.68
N GLN A 306 -2.14 -42.95 15.98
CA GLN A 306 -3.33 -42.14 16.18
C GLN A 306 -3.84 -41.59 14.86
N LEU A 307 -5.16 -41.62 14.69
CA LEU A 307 -5.86 -40.98 13.60
C LEU A 307 -6.71 -39.84 14.16
N SER A 308 -6.46 -38.63 13.68
CA SER A 308 -7.08 -37.40 14.20
C SER A 308 -7.71 -36.59 13.07
N LEU A 309 -8.79 -35.88 13.39
CA LEU A 309 -9.33 -34.84 12.52
C LEU A 309 -8.40 -33.62 12.54
N ALA A 310 -8.00 -33.13 11.36
CA ALA A 310 -7.19 -31.93 11.23
C ALA A 310 -8.07 -30.67 11.29
N ALA A 311 -7.52 -29.59 11.85
CA ALA A 311 -8.18 -28.29 11.97
C ALA A 311 -8.47 -27.59 10.63
N THR A 312 -7.94 -28.13 9.52
CA THR A 312 -8.20 -27.66 8.15
C THR A 312 -9.47 -28.23 7.53
N SER A 313 -10.18 -29.12 8.21
CA SER A 313 -11.49 -29.63 7.76
C SER A 313 -12.49 -28.47 7.70
N THR A 314 -13.26 -28.39 6.62
CA THR A 314 -14.32 -27.37 6.47
C THR A 314 -15.68 -27.88 6.90
N ALA A 315 -15.91 -29.18 6.80
CA ALA A 315 -17.14 -29.82 7.26
C ALA A 315 -17.23 -29.80 8.80
N THR A 316 -18.45 -29.69 9.30
CA THR A 316 -18.81 -29.62 10.71
C THR A 316 -19.21 -30.99 11.27
N SER A 317 -18.44 -31.50 12.22
CA SER A 317 -18.77 -32.75 12.91
C SER A 317 -20.09 -32.62 13.69
N GLY A 318 -20.98 -33.60 13.51
CA GLY A 318 -22.34 -33.65 14.05
C GLY A 318 -23.39 -33.13 13.08
N GLN A 319 -23.01 -32.25 12.15
CA GLN A 319 -23.88 -31.72 11.09
C GLN A 319 -23.68 -32.54 9.83
N ASP A 320 -22.51 -32.43 9.19
CA ASP A 320 -22.27 -32.93 7.83
C ASP A 320 -21.60 -34.33 7.87
N PHE A 321 -20.91 -34.64 8.97
CA PHE A 321 -20.34 -35.96 9.23
C PHE A 321 -20.24 -36.27 10.71
N THR A 322 -20.03 -37.54 11.04
CA THR A 322 -19.70 -38.00 12.40
C THR A 322 -18.42 -38.82 12.39
N PHE A 323 -17.44 -38.42 13.21
CA PHE A 323 -16.18 -39.13 13.38
C PHE A 323 -15.66 -39.00 14.82
N THR A 324 -15.31 -40.12 15.46
CA THR A 324 -14.63 -40.09 16.76
C THR A 324 -13.16 -39.73 16.56
N SER A 325 -12.67 -38.68 17.19
CA SER A 325 -11.28 -38.22 17.08
C SER A 325 -10.69 -37.86 18.46
N PRO A 326 -9.45 -38.27 18.78
CA PRO A 326 -8.57 -39.16 18.02
C PRO A 326 -8.96 -40.65 18.20
N GLN A 327 -8.67 -41.49 17.20
CA GLN A 327 -8.73 -42.95 17.31
C GLN A 327 -7.33 -43.55 17.42
N THR A 328 -7.15 -44.60 18.21
CA THR A 328 -5.90 -45.38 18.20
C THR A 328 -6.10 -46.63 17.35
N LEU A 329 -5.41 -46.69 16.22
CA LEU A 329 -5.41 -47.84 15.31
C LEU A 329 -4.31 -48.81 15.74
N THR A 330 -4.61 -50.10 15.85
CA THR A 330 -3.67 -51.15 16.29
C THR A 330 -3.49 -52.20 15.20
N PHE A 331 -2.29 -52.28 14.63
CA PHE A 331 -1.92 -53.32 13.67
C PHE A 331 -1.20 -54.44 14.41
N THR A 332 -1.75 -55.65 14.34
CA THR A 332 -1.14 -56.85 14.90
C THR A 332 -0.05 -57.42 13.97
N ALA A 333 0.79 -58.33 14.47
CA ALA A 333 1.84 -58.94 13.65
C ALA A 333 1.27 -59.59 12.37
N GLY A 334 1.86 -59.30 11.23
CA GLY A 334 1.42 -59.74 9.90
C GLY A 334 0.27 -58.93 9.29
N GLN A 335 -0.42 -58.08 10.06
CA GLN A 335 -1.50 -57.25 9.55
C GLN A 335 -0.95 -56.02 8.84
N THR A 336 -1.28 -55.85 7.56
CA THR A 336 -0.77 -54.75 6.71
C THR A 336 -1.81 -53.69 6.36
N THR A 337 -3.09 -53.91 6.68
CA THR A 337 -4.18 -52.98 6.34
C THR A 337 -5.27 -52.96 7.41
N LEU A 338 -5.80 -51.77 7.68
CA LEU A 338 -6.99 -51.54 8.52
C LEU A 338 -7.94 -50.55 7.84
N PRO A 339 -9.24 -50.88 7.71
CA PRO A 339 -10.23 -49.93 7.25
C PRO A 339 -10.60 -48.95 8.36
N VAL A 340 -10.87 -47.71 7.97
CA VAL A 340 -11.39 -46.65 8.82
C VAL A 340 -12.60 -46.03 8.12
N THR A 341 -13.65 -45.78 8.90
CA THR A 341 -14.91 -45.25 8.40
C THR A 341 -15.19 -43.84 8.90
N VAL A 342 -15.74 -43.01 8.02
CA VAL A 342 -16.37 -41.72 8.35
C VAL A 342 -17.86 -41.84 8.02
N THR A 343 -18.73 -41.51 8.96
CA THR A 343 -20.18 -41.46 8.70
C THR A 343 -20.51 -40.09 8.14
N ILE A 344 -21.16 -40.03 6.99
CA ILE A 344 -21.61 -38.80 6.34
C ILE A 344 -23.09 -38.63 6.64
N ASN A 345 -23.49 -37.45 7.07
CA ASN A 345 -24.87 -37.15 7.41
C ASN A 345 -25.48 -36.42 6.21
N GLY A 346 -26.58 -36.95 5.69
CA GLY A 346 -27.28 -36.32 4.58
C GLY A 346 -28.37 -35.38 5.05
N ASP A 347 -28.51 -34.23 4.41
CA ASP A 347 -29.61 -33.30 4.66
C ASP A 347 -30.16 -32.63 3.38
N LEU A 348 -30.83 -31.48 3.46
CA LEU A 348 -31.46 -30.80 2.32
C LEU A 348 -30.97 -29.36 2.16
N THR A 349 -29.89 -28.99 2.84
CA THR A 349 -29.38 -27.63 2.98
C THR A 349 -28.41 -27.37 1.84
N PRO A 350 -28.76 -26.47 0.89
CA PRO A 350 -27.86 -26.17 -0.21
C PRO A 350 -26.60 -25.48 0.30
N GLU A 351 -25.47 -26.18 0.24
CA GLU A 351 -24.17 -25.70 0.71
C GLU A 351 -23.05 -25.82 -0.33
N ALA A 352 -21.80 -25.59 0.07
CA ALA A 352 -20.66 -25.80 -0.82
C ALA A 352 -20.06 -27.19 -0.57
N ASP A 353 -19.32 -27.74 -1.52
CA ASP A 353 -18.54 -28.95 -1.24
C ASP A 353 -17.61 -28.71 -0.04
N GLU A 354 -17.63 -29.63 0.92
CA GLU A 354 -16.88 -29.52 2.16
C GLU A 354 -15.83 -30.62 2.28
N THR A 355 -14.93 -30.50 3.25
CA THR A 355 -13.81 -31.43 3.43
C THR A 355 -13.67 -31.92 4.86
N VAL A 356 -13.35 -33.21 4.98
CA VAL A 356 -12.92 -33.88 6.21
C VAL A 356 -11.47 -34.31 6.02
N VAL A 357 -10.54 -33.73 6.78
CA VAL A 357 -9.11 -34.04 6.67
C VAL A 357 -8.68 -34.91 7.85
N LEU A 358 -8.28 -36.15 7.56
CA LEU A 358 -7.78 -37.10 8.54
C LEU A 358 -6.24 -37.14 8.51
N ALA A 359 -5.60 -37.16 9.68
CA ALA A 359 -4.14 -37.17 9.81
C ALA A 359 -3.63 -38.29 10.72
N LEU A 360 -2.58 -38.98 10.28
CA LEU A 360 -1.86 -39.98 11.07
C LEU A 360 -0.81 -39.29 11.94
N THR A 361 -0.85 -39.54 13.25
CA THR A 361 0.05 -38.94 14.25
C THR A 361 0.44 -39.98 15.30
N ASN A 362 1.48 -39.67 16.09
CA ASN A 362 1.87 -40.45 17.28
C ASN A 362 2.00 -41.98 17.02
N PRO A 363 2.87 -42.41 16.08
CA PRO A 363 3.16 -43.84 15.91
C PRO A 363 3.84 -44.40 17.16
N SER A 364 3.56 -45.66 17.51
CA SER A 364 4.26 -46.36 18.60
C SER A 364 5.75 -46.52 18.30
N THR A 365 6.57 -46.58 19.35
CA THR A 365 8.01 -46.86 19.25
C THR A 365 8.31 -48.06 18.34
N GLY A 366 9.25 -47.88 17.42
CA GLY A 366 9.63 -48.92 16.45
C GLY A 366 8.81 -48.91 15.16
N ALA A 367 7.88 -47.97 15.00
CA ALA A 367 7.19 -47.65 13.75
C ALA A 367 7.24 -46.14 13.47
N ALA A 368 6.91 -45.73 12.25
CA ALA A 368 6.89 -44.33 11.83
C ALA A 368 5.64 -44.01 10.99
N VAL A 369 5.36 -42.74 10.73
CA VAL A 369 4.34 -42.31 9.76
C VAL A 369 5.04 -41.98 8.44
N GLY A 370 4.61 -42.62 7.36
CA GLY A 370 5.07 -42.36 5.99
C GLY A 370 4.08 -41.49 5.21
N GLY A 371 4.30 -41.40 3.89
CA GLY A 371 3.41 -40.68 2.98
C GLY A 371 2.50 -41.64 2.19
N PRO A 372 1.20 -41.32 1.99
CA PRO A 372 0.47 -40.15 2.49
C PRO A 372 0.18 -40.23 4.00
N SER A 373 0.51 -39.17 4.74
CA SER A 373 0.22 -39.04 6.17
C SER A 373 -1.12 -38.36 6.48
N GLN A 374 -1.78 -37.84 5.44
CA GLN A 374 -3.11 -37.23 5.50
C GLN A 374 -4.00 -37.79 4.40
N HIS A 375 -5.31 -37.74 4.64
CA HIS A 375 -6.35 -38.06 3.69
C HIS A 375 -7.44 -37.00 3.72
N GLU A 376 -7.68 -36.37 2.58
CA GLU A 376 -8.74 -35.38 2.41
C GLU A 376 -9.96 -36.04 1.74
N LEU A 377 -11.05 -36.14 2.48
CA LEU A 377 -12.35 -36.58 1.98
C LEU A 377 -13.18 -35.35 1.62
N THR A 378 -13.59 -35.23 0.36
CA THR A 378 -14.57 -34.23 -0.07
C THR A 378 -15.99 -34.79 0.07
N ILE A 379 -16.82 -34.09 0.83
CA ILE A 379 -18.27 -34.29 0.88
C ILE A 379 -18.86 -33.43 -0.23
N LEU A 380 -19.44 -34.07 -1.25
CA LEU A 380 -20.00 -33.42 -2.42
C LEU A 380 -21.45 -33.05 -2.13
N ASN A 381 -21.77 -31.77 -2.29
CA ASN A 381 -23.14 -31.29 -2.11
C ASN A 381 -24.05 -31.81 -3.25
N ASP A 382 -25.20 -32.37 -2.90
CA ASP A 382 -26.21 -32.84 -3.85
C ASP A 382 -27.58 -32.14 -3.77
N ASP A 383 -27.69 -31.09 -2.94
CA ASP A 383 -28.87 -30.25 -2.75
C ASP A 383 -28.89 -28.98 -3.63
N GLY A 384 -27.84 -28.79 -4.44
CA GLY A 384 -27.70 -27.69 -5.38
C GLY A 384 -27.02 -26.45 -4.77
N ALA A 385 -26.79 -25.43 -5.59
CA ALA A 385 -26.05 -24.26 -5.12
C ALA A 385 -26.83 -23.46 -4.07
N ALA A 386 -26.12 -23.05 -3.01
CA ALA A 386 -26.61 -22.12 -1.99
C ALA A 386 -27.38 -20.92 -2.58
N PRO A 387 -28.51 -20.51 -1.99
CA PRO A 387 -29.18 -19.28 -2.39
C PRO A 387 -28.25 -18.08 -2.24
N THR A 388 -28.28 -17.15 -3.20
CA THR A 388 -27.44 -15.95 -3.20
C THR A 388 -28.25 -14.70 -2.90
N LEU A 389 -27.75 -13.86 -2.00
CA LEU A 389 -28.30 -12.55 -1.64
C LEU A 389 -27.36 -11.42 -2.09
N GLN A 390 -27.90 -10.42 -2.79
CA GLN A 390 -27.14 -9.25 -3.23
C GLN A 390 -28.06 -8.05 -3.52
N PHE A 391 -27.50 -6.84 -3.57
CA PHE A 391 -28.22 -5.71 -4.15
C PHE A 391 -28.46 -5.92 -5.65
N ALA A 392 -29.62 -5.48 -6.13
CA ALA A 392 -29.99 -5.55 -7.55
C ALA A 392 -29.14 -4.61 -8.43
N ALA A 393 -28.56 -3.57 -7.83
CA ALA A 393 -27.68 -2.62 -8.50
C ALA A 393 -26.58 -2.16 -7.54
N ALA A 394 -25.37 -1.93 -8.07
CA ALA A 394 -24.23 -1.45 -7.28
C ALA A 394 -24.26 0.07 -7.03
N LYS A 395 -24.99 0.82 -7.87
CA LYS A 395 -25.07 2.29 -7.82
C LYS A 395 -26.48 2.77 -8.12
N GLY A 396 -26.82 3.95 -7.63
CA GLY A 396 -27.99 4.70 -8.05
C GLY A 396 -27.89 6.16 -7.64
N SER A 397 -28.88 6.96 -8.02
CA SER A 397 -28.90 8.39 -7.72
C SER A 397 -30.31 8.90 -7.50
N ILE A 398 -30.43 9.93 -6.68
CA ILE A 398 -31.66 10.68 -6.44
C ILE A 398 -31.33 12.15 -6.23
N THR A 399 -32.20 13.05 -6.67
CA THR A 399 -32.11 14.48 -6.36
C THR A 399 -32.73 14.74 -4.99
N GLU A 400 -32.06 15.53 -4.14
CA GLU A 400 -32.55 15.83 -2.77
C GLU A 400 -33.83 16.66 -2.76
N GLY A 401 -33.92 17.64 -3.67
CA GLY A 401 -35.06 18.54 -3.82
C GLY A 401 -35.04 19.66 -2.80
N ASN A 402 -35.80 20.73 -3.07
CA ASN A 402 -35.69 21.97 -2.31
C ASN A 402 -36.32 21.98 -0.88
N ALA A 403 -36.99 20.90 -0.47
CA ALA A 403 -37.66 20.76 0.83
C ALA A 403 -38.24 19.35 1.04
N GLY A 404 -38.46 18.97 2.30
CA GLY A 404 -39.25 17.78 2.68
C GLY A 404 -38.43 16.50 2.60
N THR A 405 -39.07 15.37 2.33
CA THR A 405 -38.37 14.09 2.17
C THR A 405 -38.83 13.30 0.95
N SER A 406 -37.87 12.66 0.29
CA SER A 406 -38.04 11.77 -0.85
C SER A 406 -37.59 10.35 -0.51
N THR A 407 -38.36 9.33 -0.89
CA THR A 407 -37.97 7.93 -0.65
C THR A 407 -37.15 7.39 -1.80
N TYR A 408 -35.90 7.01 -1.53
CA TYR A 408 -35.10 6.19 -2.43
C TYR A 408 -35.26 4.70 -2.10
N THR A 409 -35.34 3.86 -3.13
CA THR A 409 -35.46 2.39 -2.98
C THR A 409 -34.41 1.68 -3.81
N VAL A 410 -33.65 0.79 -3.16
CA VAL A 410 -32.82 -0.22 -3.84
C VAL A 410 -33.27 -1.60 -3.40
N ASN A 411 -33.33 -2.54 -4.34
CA ASN A 411 -33.78 -3.89 -4.07
C ASN A 411 -32.62 -4.82 -3.69
N VAL A 412 -32.89 -5.80 -2.83
CA VAL A 412 -32.04 -6.95 -2.57
C VAL A 412 -32.74 -8.20 -3.12
N THR A 413 -31.99 -9.00 -3.89
CA THR A 413 -32.50 -10.19 -4.57
C THR A 413 -31.96 -11.46 -3.92
N LEU A 414 -32.85 -12.42 -3.66
CA LEU A 414 -32.55 -13.80 -3.33
C LEU A 414 -32.69 -14.63 -4.62
N THR A 415 -31.62 -15.26 -5.10
CA THR A 415 -31.65 -16.12 -6.30
C THR A 415 -31.03 -17.48 -6.05
N GLY A 416 -31.44 -18.52 -6.78
CA GLY A 416 -30.94 -19.89 -6.57
C GLY A 416 -31.96 -20.79 -5.87
N ALA A 417 -31.47 -21.79 -5.13
CA ALA A 417 -32.30 -22.74 -4.40
C ALA A 417 -33.15 -22.06 -3.31
N ALA A 418 -34.24 -22.70 -2.90
CA ALA A 418 -35.08 -22.20 -1.83
C ALA A 418 -34.38 -22.36 -0.47
N PRO A 419 -34.31 -21.32 0.39
CA PRO A 419 -33.79 -21.48 1.74
C PRO A 419 -34.61 -22.50 2.53
N THR A 420 -33.94 -23.39 3.26
CA THR A 420 -34.56 -24.41 4.12
C THR A 420 -35.14 -23.82 5.41
N ALA A 421 -34.66 -22.64 5.82
CA ALA A 421 -35.17 -21.84 6.93
C ALA A 421 -35.27 -20.36 6.53
N ALA A 422 -35.93 -19.54 7.34
CA ALA A 422 -35.97 -18.10 7.08
C ALA A 422 -34.55 -17.50 7.15
N VAL A 423 -34.21 -16.66 6.18
CA VAL A 423 -32.91 -15.98 6.09
C VAL A 423 -33.10 -14.52 6.46
N THR A 424 -32.37 -14.05 7.47
CA THR A 424 -32.35 -12.62 7.82
C THR A 424 -31.01 -12.01 7.48
N ILE A 425 -31.02 -10.86 6.80
CA ILE A 425 -29.82 -10.14 6.38
C ILE A 425 -29.87 -8.69 6.87
N PRO A 426 -28.90 -8.24 7.70
CA PRO A 426 -28.85 -6.86 8.13
C PRO A 426 -28.34 -5.95 7.00
N VAL A 427 -28.85 -4.72 6.98
CA VAL A 427 -28.44 -3.66 6.06
C VAL A 427 -27.93 -2.49 6.88
N THR A 428 -26.72 -2.03 6.58
CA THR A 428 -26.03 -0.99 7.33
C THR A 428 -25.47 0.08 6.41
N VAL A 429 -25.19 1.26 6.96
CA VAL A 429 -24.40 2.29 6.27
C VAL A 429 -22.94 2.14 6.67
N GLN A 430 -22.05 2.11 5.68
CA GLN A 430 -20.61 2.17 5.91
C GLN A 430 -20.17 3.63 6.00
N ALA A 431 -19.67 4.04 7.16
CA ALA A 431 -19.16 5.40 7.37
C ALA A 431 -17.99 5.72 6.41
N ALA A 432 -17.13 4.74 6.15
CA ALA A 432 -16.14 4.85 5.09
C ALA A 432 -16.84 4.78 3.72
N GLY A 433 -16.83 5.87 2.96
CA GLY A 433 -17.47 5.97 1.64
C GLY A 433 -18.85 6.65 1.65
N THR A 434 -19.33 7.08 2.82
CA THR A 434 -20.50 7.94 2.97
C THR A 434 -20.04 9.36 3.26
N THR A 435 -20.47 10.33 2.46
CA THR A 435 -20.21 11.76 2.70
C THR A 435 -21.42 12.47 3.30
N ALA A 436 -22.63 12.00 2.97
CA ALA A 436 -23.88 12.52 3.49
C ALA A 436 -24.01 12.28 5.00
N ALA A 437 -24.54 13.25 5.72
CA ALA A 437 -24.82 13.19 7.14
C ALA A 437 -26.25 12.71 7.43
N THR A 438 -26.41 12.03 8.56
CA THR A 438 -27.71 11.63 9.10
C THR A 438 -27.95 12.33 10.44
N PRO A 439 -29.12 12.92 10.70
CA PRO A 439 -30.35 12.89 9.89
C PRO A 439 -30.48 14.06 8.90
N ALA A 440 -29.42 14.85 8.67
CA ALA A 440 -29.49 16.07 7.86
C ALA A 440 -29.90 15.77 6.41
N ASP A 441 -29.24 14.79 5.77
CA ASP A 441 -29.36 14.57 4.33
C ASP A 441 -30.10 13.27 4.04
N TYR A 442 -30.01 12.30 4.95
CA TYR A 442 -30.77 11.05 4.85
C TYR A 442 -31.06 10.34 6.18
N THR A 443 -31.99 9.38 6.13
CA THR A 443 -32.24 8.37 7.17
C THR A 443 -32.47 7.01 6.55
N LEU A 444 -31.70 5.98 6.95
CA LEU A 444 -31.93 4.60 6.55
C LEU A 444 -33.16 4.03 7.27
N THR A 445 -34.17 3.61 6.51
CA THR A 445 -35.44 3.12 7.07
C THR A 445 -35.52 1.59 7.14
N THR A 446 -34.79 0.87 6.27
CA THR A 446 -34.70 -0.60 6.29
C THR A 446 -33.34 -1.04 6.81
N THR A 447 -33.30 -1.55 8.04
CA THR A 447 -32.05 -2.03 8.68
C THR A 447 -31.87 -3.55 8.61
N SER A 448 -32.90 -4.29 8.18
CA SER A 448 -32.82 -5.73 7.94
C SER A 448 -33.90 -6.18 6.96
N LEU A 449 -33.63 -7.28 6.27
CA LEU A 449 -34.58 -7.98 5.41
C LEU A 449 -34.70 -9.43 5.86
N THR A 450 -35.92 -9.99 5.78
CA THR A 450 -36.17 -11.40 6.07
C THR A 450 -36.84 -12.07 4.89
N PHE A 451 -36.20 -13.11 4.35
CA PHE A 451 -36.74 -13.99 3.32
C PHE A 451 -37.25 -15.26 4.00
N ALA A 452 -38.51 -15.61 3.79
CA ALA A 452 -39.10 -16.82 4.39
C ALA A 452 -38.51 -18.11 3.78
N ALA A 453 -38.57 -19.21 4.53
CA ALA A 453 -38.22 -20.54 4.02
C ALA A 453 -39.07 -20.88 2.78
N GLY A 454 -38.49 -21.62 1.83
CA GLY A 454 -39.18 -22.07 0.62
C GLY A 454 -39.30 -21.02 -0.49
N GLN A 455 -38.86 -19.78 -0.28
CA GLN A 455 -38.94 -18.71 -1.29
C GLN A 455 -37.84 -18.84 -2.35
N VAL A 456 -38.18 -18.60 -3.61
CA VAL A 456 -37.25 -18.66 -4.76
C VAL A 456 -37.36 -17.39 -5.58
N ASN A 457 -36.23 -16.82 -6.01
CA ASN A 457 -36.18 -15.62 -6.86
C ASN A 457 -36.94 -14.40 -6.27
N GLN A 458 -36.92 -14.27 -4.94
CA GLN A 458 -37.62 -13.21 -4.24
C GLN A 458 -36.81 -11.92 -4.24
N THR A 459 -37.50 -10.78 -4.30
CA THR A 459 -36.89 -9.44 -4.18
C THR A 459 -37.56 -8.68 -3.05
N LEU A 460 -36.77 -8.00 -2.21
CA LEU A 460 -37.27 -7.13 -1.14
C LEU A 460 -36.60 -5.75 -1.19
N PRO A 461 -37.35 -4.66 -0.91
CA PRO A 461 -36.83 -3.30 -0.99
C PRO A 461 -36.07 -2.88 0.28
N VAL A 462 -34.96 -2.17 0.10
CA VAL A 462 -34.28 -1.36 1.10
C VAL A 462 -34.58 0.11 0.81
N THR A 463 -35.15 0.81 1.79
CA THR A 463 -35.59 2.19 1.62
C THR A 463 -34.77 3.18 2.46
N LEU A 464 -34.50 4.35 1.87
CA LEU A 464 -33.89 5.50 2.50
C LEU A 464 -34.82 6.70 2.34
N SER A 465 -34.95 7.51 3.38
CA SER A 465 -35.55 8.84 3.28
C SER A 465 -34.43 9.83 3.03
N VAL A 466 -34.43 10.51 1.88
CA VAL A 466 -33.53 11.63 1.56
C VAL A 466 -34.24 12.92 1.93
N VAL A 467 -33.54 13.82 2.62
CA VAL A 467 -34.06 15.11 3.08
C VAL A 467 -33.66 16.15 2.05
N GLY A 468 -34.60 16.98 1.64
CA GLY A 468 -34.34 18.11 0.75
C GLY A 468 -34.27 19.42 1.52
N ASP A 469 -33.38 20.33 1.11
CA ASP A 469 -33.26 21.66 1.68
C ASP A 469 -32.94 22.75 0.63
N LEU A 470 -32.32 23.87 1.01
CA LEU A 470 -32.00 24.98 0.09
C LEU A 470 -30.51 25.32 0.09
N LEU A 471 -29.69 24.47 0.72
CA LEU A 471 -28.27 24.69 0.91
C LEU A 471 -27.55 24.17 -0.33
N SER A 472 -26.84 25.06 -1.03
CA SER A 472 -25.98 24.58 -2.11
C SER A 472 -24.75 23.87 -1.56
N GLU A 473 -24.71 22.56 -1.78
CA GLU A 473 -23.66 21.66 -1.36
C GLU A 473 -23.16 20.77 -2.52
N PRO A 474 -21.99 20.11 -2.43
CA PRO A 474 -21.59 19.15 -3.45
C PRO A 474 -22.48 17.90 -3.40
N ASN A 475 -22.61 17.19 -4.53
CA ASN A 475 -23.26 15.86 -4.52
C ASN A 475 -22.62 14.95 -3.48
N GLU A 476 -23.46 14.26 -2.73
CA GLU A 476 -23.04 13.43 -1.62
C GLU A 476 -23.30 11.94 -1.89
N THR A 477 -22.69 11.06 -1.09
CA THR A 477 -22.88 9.62 -1.22
C THR A 477 -23.33 8.96 0.09
N VAL A 478 -24.15 7.91 -0.03
CA VAL A 478 -24.47 6.95 1.03
C VAL A 478 -24.07 5.55 0.57
N LEU A 479 -23.14 4.91 1.28
CA LEU A 479 -22.69 3.55 0.98
C LEU A 479 -23.40 2.53 1.87
N LEU A 480 -24.36 1.81 1.30
CA LEU A 480 -25.04 0.70 1.97
C LEU A 480 -24.23 -0.58 1.84
N ALA A 481 -24.28 -1.42 2.87
CA ALA A 481 -23.68 -2.74 2.87
C ALA A 481 -24.62 -3.79 3.47
N LEU A 482 -24.64 -4.95 2.81
CA LEU A 482 -25.23 -6.17 3.35
C LEU A 482 -24.29 -6.79 4.38
N GLY A 483 -24.81 -7.16 5.55
CA GLY A 483 -24.07 -8.00 6.50
C GLY A 483 -24.19 -9.49 6.18
N ALA A 484 -23.78 -10.33 7.13
CA ALA A 484 -23.85 -11.78 6.96
C ALA A 484 -25.31 -12.26 7.02
N PRO A 485 -25.77 -13.09 6.06
CA PRO A 485 -27.06 -13.75 6.18
C PRO A 485 -27.03 -14.73 7.36
N ALA A 486 -28.08 -14.68 8.18
CA ALA A 486 -28.28 -15.62 9.27
C ALA A 486 -29.24 -16.74 8.82
N THR A 487 -28.87 -17.99 9.14
CA THR A 487 -29.63 -19.23 8.90
C THR A 487 -29.98 -19.53 7.43
N GLY A 488 -30.47 -20.73 7.13
CA GLY A 488 -31.07 -21.08 5.83
C GLY A 488 -30.11 -21.19 4.63
N GLY A 489 -28.80 -21.33 4.85
CA GLY A 489 -27.81 -21.68 3.82
C GLY A 489 -27.51 -20.61 2.77
N ALA A 490 -28.07 -19.40 2.88
CA ALA A 490 -27.83 -18.36 1.89
C ALA A 490 -26.43 -17.73 2.02
N VAL A 491 -25.85 -17.35 0.89
CA VAL A 491 -24.53 -16.70 0.79
C VAL A 491 -24.62 -15.34 0.10
N LEU A 492 -23.63 -14.47 0.32
CA LEU A 492 -23.58 -13.17 -0.36
C LEU A 492 -23.07 -13.29 -1.80
N GLY A 493 -23.84 -12.74 -2.74
CA GLY A 493 -23.43 -12.56 -4.12
C GLY A 493 -22.33 -11.50 -4.31
N PRO A 494 -21.96 -11.18 -5.56
CA PRO A 494 -20.91 -10.20 -5.87
C PRO A 494 -21.28 -8.76 -5.48
N ILE A 495 -22.56 -8.35 -5.57
CA ILE A 495 -22.98 -6.97 -5.30
C ILE A 495 -23.38 -6.81 -3.82
N ARG A 496 -22.38 -6.64 -2.95
CA ARG A 496 -22.57 -6.58 -1.49
C ARG A 496 -22.79 -5.17 -0.95
N THR A 497 -22.45 -4.17 -1.76
CA THR A 497 -22.60 -2.76 -1.43
C THR A 497 -23.42 -2.04 -2.50
N HIS A 498 -24.08 -0.96 -2.09
CA HIS A 498 -24.81 -0.06 -2.97
C HIS A 498 -24.44 1.39 -2.64
N GLU A 499 -23.88 2.10 -3.62
CA GLU A 499 -23.55 3.51 -3.51
C GLU A 499 -24.70 4.35 -4.09
N LEU A 500 -25.43 5.03 -3.21
CA LEU A 500 -26.40 6.05 -3.59
C LEU A 500 -25.68 7.39 -3.71
N THR A 501 -25.83 8.09 -4.83
CA THR A 501 -25.46 9.50 -4.97
C THR A 501 -26.70 10.39 -4.76
N ILE A 502 -26.64 11.26 -3.77
CA ILE A 502 -27.61 12.34 -3.56
C ILE A 502 -27.12 13.52 -4.40
N LEU A 503 -27.94 13.95 -5.37
CA LEU A 503 -27.62 15.01 -6.31
C LEU A 503 -28.14 16.34 -5.77
N ASN A 504 -27.24 17.31 -5.60
CA ASN A 504 -27.62 18.66 -5.23
C ASN A 504 -28.25 19.38 -6.43
N ASP A 505 -29.50 19.83 -6.25
CA ASP A 505 -30.22 20.67 -7.21
C ASP A 505 -30.32 22.14 -6.81
N ASP A 506 -29.71 22.53 -5.68
CA ASP A 506 -29.66 23.91 -5.24
C ASP A 506 -28.57 24.73 -5.93
N VAL A 507 -28.90 26.01 -6.17
CA VAL A 507 -28.05 26.93 -6.91
C VAL A 507 -27.06 27.58 -5.96
N ALA A 508 -25.76 27.37 -6.21
CA ALA A 508 -24.70 28.08 -5.52
C ALA A 508 -24.87 29.61 -5.67
N PRO A 509 -24.68 30.41 -4.60
CA PRO A 509 -24.67 31.86 -4.74
C PRO A 509 -23.65 32.29 -5.80
N PRO A 510 -23.95 33.29 -6.65
CA PRO A 510 -22.98 33.78 -7.61
C PRO A 510 -21.72 34.26 -6.89
N ALA A 511 -20.54 33.87 -7.41
CA ALA A 511 -19.26 34.33 -6.88
C ALA A 511 -19.23 35.86 -6.83
N ALA A 512 -18.87 36.39 -5.67
CA ALA A 512 -18.64 37.81 -5.42
C ALA A 512 -17.80 38.47 -6.53
N PRO A 513 -18.28 39.55 -7.19
CA PRO A 513 -17.53 40.21 -8.25
C PRO A 513 -16.31 40.96 -7.72
N CYS A 514 -15.18 40.80 -8.41
CA CYS A 514 -13.91 41.50 -8.18
C CYS A 514 -13.99 42.98 -8.57
N THR A 515 -14.86 43.76 -7.93
CA THR A 515 -15.21 45.12 -8.43
C THR A 515 -15.01 46.24 -7.43
N THR A 516 -14.92 45.95 -6.13
CA THR A 516 -14.87 46.97 -5.08
C THR A 516 -13.68 46.78 -4.15
N LEU A 517 -13.19 47.87 -3.58
CA LEU A 517 -12.09 47.87 -2.62
C LEU A 517 -12.42 47.07 -1.35
N PHE A 518 -11.38 46.51 -0.72
CA PHE A 518 -11.49 45.87 0.60
C PHE A 518 -10.19 45.99 1.40
N PHE A 519 -10.25 45.75 2.72
CA PHE A 519 -9.06 45.76 3.56
C PHE A 519 -8.22 44.49 3.34
N SER A 520 -6.97 44.65 2.90
CA SER A 520 -6.04 43.57 2.61
C SER A 520 -5.05 43.28 3.74
N GLU A 521 -4.71 44.29 4.56
CA GLU A 521 -3.82 44.14 5.71
C GLU A 521 -4.28 45.01 6.88
N TYR A 522 -4.09 44.50 8.10
CA TYR A 522 -4.30 45.19 9.36
C TYR A 522 -3.09 44.98 10.25
N ILE A 523 -2.53 46.06 10.79
CA ILE A 523 -1.35 46.04 11.64
C ILE A 523 -1.64 46.81 12.92
N GLU A 524 -1.58 46.13 14.05
CA GLU A 524 -1.45 46.72 15.38
C GLU A 524 -0.11 46.30 15.99
N GLY A 525 0.88 47.20 15.94
CA GLY A 525 2.20 46.94 16.52
C GLY A 525 2.19 46.97 18.05
N LYS A 526 2.97 46.06 18.66
CA LYS A 526 3.12 45.94 20.12
C LYS A 526 4.33 46.69 20.63
N ALA A 527 5.46 46.50 19.96
CA ALA A 527 6.75 47.05 20.37
C ALA A 527 6.95 48.51 19.92
N SER A 528 6.12 49.00 19.01
CA SER A 528 6.27 50.32 18.40
C SER A 528 4.91 50.99 18.16
N ASN A 529 4.87 52.33 18.12
CA ASN A 529 3.66 53.09 17.75
C ASN A 529 3.43 53.01 16.22
N THR A 530 3.27 51.80 15.72
CA THR A 530 3.09 51.48 14.30
C THR A 530 1.76 50.76 14.13
N LYS A 531 0.82 51.44 13.52
CA LYS A 531 -0.52 50.93 13.22
C LYS A 531 -0.88 51.32 11.81
N ALA A 532 -1.39 50.37 11.04
CA ALA A 532 -1.75 50.61 9.66
C ALA A 532 -2.90 49.72 9.21
N VAL A 533 -3.64 50.20 8.21
CA VAL A 533 -4.52 49.39 7.39
C VAL A 533 -4.17 49.57 5.93
N GLU A 534 -4.31 48.51 5.16
CA GLU A 534 -4.10 48.48 3.73
C GLU A 534 -5.41 48.17 3.01
N ILE A 535 -5.65 48.86 1.89
CA ILE A 535 -6.84 48.71 1.06
C ILE A 535 -6.41 48.24 -0.32
N TYR A 536 -6.98 47.15 -0.82
CA TYR A 536 -6.64 46.55 -2.10
C TYR A 536 -7.70 46.80 -3.17
N ASN A 537 -7.26 46.99 -4.42
CA ASN A 537 -8.12 47.01 -5.60
C ASN A 537 -8.13 45.64 -6.31
N PRO A 538 -9.17 44.80 -6.12
CA PRO A 538 -9.29 43.52 -6.81
C PRO A 538 -9.80 43.63 -8.24
N SER A 539 -10.18 44.82 -8.71
CA SER A 539 -10.74 44.97 -10.04
C SER A 539 -9.67 45.01 -11.12
N ASN A 540 -10.12 44.81 -12.37
CA ASN A 540 -9.27 44.90 -13.55
C ASN A 540 -9.15 46.34 -14.08
N ALA A 541 -9.68 47.33 -13.38
CA ALA A 541 -9.61 48.75 -13.73
C ALA A 541 -9.10 49.59 -12.54
N PRO A 542 -8.46 50.75 -12.78
CA PRO A 542 -8.14 51.69 -11.71
C PRO A 542 -9.41 52.16 -11.01
N ILE A 543 -9.38 52.25 -9.68
CA ILE A 543 -10.47 52.80 -8.87
C ILE A 543 -10.07 54.19 -8.38
N ASP A 544 -10.93 55.18 -8.65
CA ASP A 544 -10.83 56.53 -8.10
C ASP A 544 -11.27 56.52 -6.63
N LEU A 545 -10.50 57.21 -5.79
CA LEU A 545 -10.71 57.27 -4.35
C LEU A 545 -11.57 58.47 -3.93
N GLU A 546 -12.00 59.32 -4.85
CA GLU A 546 -12.92 60.42 -4.54
C GLU A 546 -14.20 59.90 -3.85
N GLY A 547 -14.49 60.42 -2.65
CA GLY A 547 -15.63 60.01 -1.84
C GLY A 547 -15.44 58.74 -1.01
N ILE A 548 -14.32 58.03 -1.18
CA ILE A 548 -14.00 56.84 -0.39
C ILE A 548 -13.42 57.26 0.96
N THR A 549 -13.93 56.65 2.03
CA THR A 549 -13.54 56.98 3.41
C THR A 549 -13.25 55.75 4.25
N VAL A 550 -12.33 55.90 5.21
CA VAL A 550 -12.13 54.95 6.31
C VAL A 550 -12.48 55.62 7.62
N SER A 551 -13.34 55.00 8.42
CA SER A 551 -13.78 55.53 9.71
C SER A 551 -13.41 54.59 10.86
N LEU A 552 -12.82 55.16 11.92
CA LEU A 552 -12.51 54.47 13.17
C LEU A 552 -13.61 54.69 14.19
N PHE A 553 -14.15 53.61 14.74
CA PHE A 553 -15.12 53.58 15.83
C PHE A 553 -14.46 52.97 17.05
N ALA A 554 -13.89 53.83 17.90
CA ALA A 554 -13.07 53.37 19.01
C ALA A 554 -13.91 53.00 20.23
N ASN A 555 -13.50 51.95 20.94
CA ASN A 555 -13.99 51.53 22.25
C ASN A 555 -15.52 51.35 22.26
N GLY A 556 -16.04 50.61 21.28
CA GLY A 556 -17.46 50.26 21.18
C GLY A 556 -18.39 51.43 20.85
N LYS A 557 -17.89 52.54 20.32
CA LYS A 557 -18.73 53.65 19.87
C LYS A 557 -19.51 53.32 18.59
N THR A 558 -20.64 54.00 18.42
CA THR A 558 -21.48 53.96 17.21
C THR A 558 -21.29 55.19 16.31
N THR A 559 -20.43 56.13 16.71
CA THR A 559 -20.05 57.32 15.93
C THR A 559 -18.54 57.31 15.71
N PRO A 560 -18.04 57.71 14.51
CA PRO A 560 -16.61 57.70 14.24
C PRO A 560 -15.84 58.67 15.17
N ASN A 561 -14.72 58.21 15.71
CA ASN A 561 -13.74 59.05 16.39
C ASN A 561 -12.88 59.83 15.41
N ALA A 562 -12.59 59.21 14.26
CA ALA A 562 -11.82 59.77 13.17
C ALA A 562 -12.34 59.19 11.86
N THR A 563 -12.34 60.02 10.81
CA THR A 563 -12.65 59.63 9.45
C THR A 563 -11.55 60.19 8.55
N ALA A 564 -11.00 59.33 7.71
CA ALA A 564 -10.02 59.66 6.69
C ALA A 564 -10.71 59.65 5.33
N GLU A 565 -10.64 60.77 4.61
CA GLU A 565 -10.97 60.79 3.18
C GLU A 565 -9.76 60.35 2.38
N LEU A 566 -9.96 59.43 1.45
CA LEU A 566 -8.91 58.92 0.58
C LEU A 566 -8.83 59.79 -0.68
N THR A 567 -7.64 59.84 -1.28
CA THR A 567 -7.42 60.66 -2.49
C THR A 567 -6.54 59.93 -3.48
N GLY A 568 -6.74 60.18 -4.78
CA GLY A 568 -5.97 59.57 -5.85
C GLY A 568 -6.66 58.34 -6.42
N THR A 569 -5.87 57.43 -6.99
CA THR A 569 -6.38 56.23 -7.68
C THR A 569 -5.57 55.01 -7.30
N ILE A 570 -6.23 53.86 -7.05
CA ILE A 570 -5.56 52.57 -6.87
C ILE A 570 -5.65 51.79 -8.18
N ALA A 571 -4.53 51.42 -8.78
CA ALA A 571 -4.52 50.63 -10.01
C ALA A 571 -4.92 49.16 -9.75
N PRO A 572 -5.27 48.38 -10.79
CA PRO A 572 -5.57 46.95 -10.64
C PRO A 572 -4.45 46.20 -9.92
N GLY A 573 -4.78 45.48 -8.85
CA GLY A 573 -3.81 44.70 -8.08
C GLY A 573 -2.88 45.51 -7.16
N GLU A 574 -3.06 46.83 -7.09
CA GLU A 574 -2.30 47.70 -6.18
C GLU A 574 -3.08 47.96 -4.88
N VAL A 575 -2.40 48.60 -3.93
CA VAL A 575 -2.91 48.88 -2.59
C VAL A 575 -2.80 50.36 -2.22
N TYR A 576 -3.49 50.76 -1.16
CA TYR A 576 -3.39 52.07 -0.51
C TYR A 576 -3.23 51.89 1.00
N VAL A 577 -2.18 52.45 1.58
CA VAL A 577 -1.81 52.24 2.98
C VAL A 577 -2.10 53.49 3.81
N ILE A 578 -2.87 53.31 4.88
CA ILE A 578 -3.13 54.34 5.87
C ILE A 578 -2.45 53.95 7.18
N ALA A 579 -1.50 54.77 7.65
CA ALA A 579 -0.82 54.56 8.91
C ALA A 579 -1.21 55.61 9.96
N ASN A 580 -0.94 55.33 11.23
CA ASN A 580 -1.11 56.32 12.28
C ASN A 580 -0.19 57.53 12.08
N THR A 581 -0.67 58.72 12.46
CA THR A 581 0.19 59.90 12.50
C THR A 581 1.40 59.67 13.40
N GLY A 582 2.60 59.95 12.88
CA GLY A 582 3.85 59.71 13.58
C GLY A 582 4.28 58.23 13.61
N VAL A 583 3.86 57.43 12.62
CA VAL A 583 4.32 56.04 12.45
C VAL A 583 5.85 55.94 12.48
N VAL A 584 6.37 54.99 13.28
CA VAL A 584 7.80 54.89 13.60
C VAL A 584 8.53 53.80 12.82
N SER A 585 7.83 52.76 12.35
CA SER A 585 8.44 51.73 11.50
C SER A 585 8.85 52.31 10.14
N PRO A 586 10.14 52.29 9.77
CA PRO A 586 10.59 52.81 8.47
C PRO A 586 9.98 52.06 7.29
N VAL A 587 9.70 50.77 7.45
CA VAL A 587 9.10 49.91 6.41
C VAL A 587 7.66 50.33 6.14
N VAL A 588 6.84 50.44 7.20
CA VAL A 588 5.44 50.88 7.06
C VAL A 588 5.38 52.34 6.59
N LYS A 589 6.25 53.20 7.11
CA LYS A 589 6.32 54.62 6.69
C LYS A 589 6.67 54.78 5.21
N ALA A 590 7.54 53.93 4.67
CA ALA A 590 7.91 53.97 3.26
C ALA A 590 6.77 53.59 2.31
N GLN A 591 5.79 52.80 2.79
CA GLN A 591 4.60 52.40 2.02
C GLN A 591 3.37 53.27 2.32
N THR A 592 3.43 54.17 3.30
CA THR A 592 2.27 54.95 3.76
C THR A 592 1.88 56.02 2.73
N ASP A 593 0.65 55.92 2.21
CA ASP A 593 0.05 56.96 1.36
C ASP A 593 -0.58 58.07 2.20
N LEU A 594 -1.15 57.72 3.36
CA LEU A 594 -1.81 58.66 4.26
C LEU A 594 -1.49 58.39 5.73
N GLU A 595 -0.94 59.37 6.43
CA GLU A 595 -0.88 59.38 7.90
C GLU A 595 -2.18 59.99 8.46
N SER A 596 -2.93 59.24 9.28
CA SER A 596 -4.24 59.66 9.78
C SER A 596 -4.52 59.22 11.20
N GLY A 597 -5.44 59.94 11.86
CA GLY A 597 -5.95 59.61 13.18
C GLY A 597 -6.75 58.30 13.25
N ILE A 598 -7.17 57.74 12.10
CA ILE A 598 -7.81 56.41 12.06
C ILE A 598 -6.84 55.30 12.47
N GLY A 599 -5.52 55.54 12.40
CA GLY A 599 -4.51 54.56 12.79
C GLY A 599 -4.33 54.44 14.31
N PHE A 600 -5.11 55.11 15.14
CA PHE A 600 -5.00 54.99 16.60
C PHE A 600 -5.89 53.89 17.20
N PHE A 601 -6.28 52.88 16.43
CA PHE A 601 -7.02 51.72 16.93
C PHE A 601 -6.21 50.87 17.92
N ASN A 602 -6.85 50.10 18.79
CA ASN A 602 -6.18 49.27 19.81
C ASN A 602 -6.71 47.82 19.88
N GLY A 603 -7.02 47.24 18.72
CA GLY A 603 -7.38 45.83 18.58
C GLY A 603 -8.85 45.50 18.87
N ASP A 604 -9.52 46.23 19.74
CA ASP A 604 -10.95 46.06 20.08
C ASP A 604 -11.88 47.07 19.38
N ASP A 605 -11.33 47.91 18.50
CA ASP A 605 -12.07 48.91 17.75
C ASP A 605 -12.65 48.36 16.45
N ALA A 606 -13.61 49.09 15.87
CA ALA A 606 -14.13 48.81 14.53
C ALA A 606 -13.63 49.83 13.51
N LEU A 607 -13.34 49.35 12.29
CA LEU A 607 -12.95 50.16 11.13
C LEU A 607 -13.92 49.88 9.98
N LEU A 608 -14.37 50.94 9.32
CA LEU A 608 -15.34 50.88 8.24
C LEU A 608 -14.77 51.51 6.98
N LEU A 609 -14.78 50.79 5.86
CA LEU A 609 -14.48 51.32 4.53
C LEU A 609 -15.79 51.60 3.79
N MET A 610 -15.95 52.80 3.25
CA MET A 610 -17.15 53.23 2.51
C MET A 610 -16.79 53.96 1.22
N ASP A 611 -17.66 53.89 0.21
CA ASP A 611 -17.56 54.67 -1.05
C ASP A 611 -18.32 56.01 -1.01
N GLY A 612 -18.74 56.43 0.19
CA GLY A 612 -19.59 57.60 0.42
C GLY A 612 -21.09 57.29 0.39
N THR A 613 -21.50 56.16 -0.21
CA THR A 613 -22.92 55.74 -0.27
C THR A 613 -23.20 54.42 0.45
N ASP A 614 -22.28 53.46 0.38
CA ASP A 614 -22.43 52.11 0.93
C ASP A 614 -21.15 51.65 1.63
N THR A 615 -21.29 50.62 2.47
CA THR A 615 -20.17 49.92 3.10
C THR A 615 -19.51 48.99 2.10
N LEU A 616 -18.19 49.10 1.97
CA LEU A 616 -17.37 48.22 1.14
C LEU A 616 -16.79 47.05 1.96
N ASP A 617 -16.21 47.34 3.13
CA ASP A 617 -15.63 46.32 4.01
C ASP A 617 -15.63 46.80 5.47
N ILE A 618 -15.51 45.86 6.42
CA ILE A 618 -15.48 46.16 7.84
C ILE A 618 -14.48 45.28 8.59
N ILE A 619 -13.77 45.88 9.54
CA ILE A 619 -13.02 45.18 10.59
C ILE A 619 -13.74 45.46 11.91
N GLY A 620 -14.15 44.41 12.63
CA GLY A 620 -14.89 44.53 13.90
C GLY A 620 -16.38 44.88 13.76
N VAL A 621 -17.07 45.01 14.91
CA VAL A 621 -18.49 45.34 14.97
C VAL A 621 -18.68 46.70 15.63
N ILE A 622 -19.22 47.67 14.87
CA ILE A 622 -19.55 49.00 15.37
C ILE A 622 -20.53 48.89 16.54
N GLY A 623 -20.26 49.62 17.63
CA GLY A 623 -21.08 49.56 18.86
C GLY A 623 -20.68 48.46 19.84
N GLN A 624 -19.62 47.68 19.57
CA GLN A 624 -19.15 46.61 20.44
C GLN A 624 -17.66 46.74 20.75
N GLN A 625 -17.26 46.31 21.95
CA GLN A 625 -15.87 46.32 22.42
C GLN A 625 -15.52 44.94 23.01
N PRO A 626 -14.93 44.03 22.22
CA PRO A 626 -14.54 42.71 22.70
C PRO A 626 -13.29 42.77 23.59
N THR A 627 -13.32 42.07 24.72
CA THR A 627 -12.15 41.92 25.59
C THR A 627 -11.04 41.14 24.86
N GLY A 628 -9.88 41.76 24.64
CA GLY A 628 -8.72 41.14 23.99
C GLY A 628 -8.79 41.09 22.46
N GLY A 629 -9.65 41.92 21.86
CA GLY A 629 -9.79 42.05 20.42
C GLY A 629 -10.68 40.99 19.77
N TRP A 630 -10.86 41.12 18.46
CA TRP A 630 -11.71 40.27 17.64
C TRP A 630 -11.04 38.92 17.36
N GLN A 631 -11.74 37.82 17.69
CA GLN A 631 -11.21 36.46 17.55
C GLN A 631 -11.34 35.91 16.12
N LEU A 632 -10.27 35.31 15.59
CA LEU A 632 -10.22 34.74 14.24
C LEU A 632 -10.42 33.20 14.26
N PRO A 633 -11.20 32.63 13.30
CA PRO A 633 -11.25 31.19 13.08
C PRO A 633 -9.89 30.66 12.63
N GLY A 634 -9.22 29.87 13.49
CA GLY A 634 -7.87 29.35 13.23
C GLY A 634 -6.79 29.83 14.22
N GLY A 635 -7.15 30.71 15.16
CA GLY A 635 -6.25 31.22 16.20
C GLY A 635 -5.75 32.64 15.91
N GLY A 636 -5.47 33.40 16.98
CA GLY A 636 -5.09 34.81 16.91
C GLY A 636 -6.25 35.78 17.15
N THR A 637 -5.90 37.04 17.41
CA THR A 637 -6.85 38.15 17.61
C THR A 637 -6.37 39.37 16.83
N THR A 638 -7.18 40.43 16.77
CA THR A 638 -6.75 41.74 16.25
C THR A 638 -5.84 42.51 17.22
N THR A 639 -5.70 42.08 18.48
CA THR A 639 -4.82 42.75 19.46
C THR A 639 -3.36 42.38 19.22
N ASP A 640 -2.49 43.38 19.17
CA ASP A 640 -1.04 43.20 18.94
C ASP A 640 -0.76 42.35 17.68
N ALA A 641 -1.50 42.56 16.59
CA ALA A 641 -1.56 41.63 15.46
C ALA A 641 -1.25 42.25 14.10
N THR A 642 -0.54 41.49 13.27
CA THR A 642 -0.50 41.63 11.82
C THR A 642 -1.42 40.59 11.20
N LEU A 643 -2.44 41.04 10.47
CA LEU A 643 -3.40 40.21 9.76
C LEU A 643 -3.36 40.52 8.27
N VAL A 644 -3.33 39.48 7.43
CA VAL A 644 -3.42 39.62 5.96
C VAL A 644 -4.65 38.88 5.45
N ARG A 645 -5.39 39.50 4.54
CA ARG A 645 -6.57 38.91 3.90
C ARG A 645 -6.14 37.72 3.01
N LYS A 646 -6.95 36.67 2.92
CA LYS A 646 -6.63 35.48 2.09
C LYS A 646 -6.75 35.81 0.61
N ALA A 647 -5.89 35.21 -0.22
CA ALA A 647 -5.92 35.40 -1.67
C ALA A 647 -7.23 34.95 -2.35
N THR A 648 -8.02 34.08 -1.70
CA THR A 648 -9.33 33.63 -2.17
C THR A 648 -10.44 34.66 -1.98
N VAL A 649 -10.15 35.81 -1.35
CA VAL A 649 -11.12 36.88 -1.13
C VAL A 649 -11.23 37.74 -2.37
N ASN A 650 -12.46 37.86 -2.85
CA ASN A 650 -12.77 38.55 -4.10
C ASN A 650 -13.49 39.89 -3.91
N GLN A 651 -14.02 40.16 -2.72
CA GLN A 651 -14.65 41.44 -2.37
C GLN A 651 -14.66 41.64 -0.84
N GLY A 652 -14.90 42.88 -0.39
CA GLY A 652 -15.07 43.21 1.02
C GLY A 652 -16.36 42.67 1.62
N GLN A 653 -16.38 42.52 2.94
CA GLN A 653 -17.49 41.98 3.70
C GLN A 653 -18.13 43.07 4.55
N LYS A 654 -19.46 43.23 4.44
CA LYS A 654 -20.20 44.24 5.23
C LYS A 654 -20.47 43.82 6.67
N ARG A 655 -20.18 42.56 7.02
CA ARG A 655 -20.41 41.99 8.35
C ARG A 655 -19.18 41.26 8.85
N TRP A 656 -18.68 41.67 10.01
CA TRP A 656 -17.49 41.09 10.60
C TRP A 656 -17.58 39.59 10.91
N ALA A 657 -18.78 39.09 11.23
CA ALA A 657 -19.00 37.66 11.46
C ALA A 657 -18.59 36.79 10.25
N ASN A 658 -18.73 37.33 9.04
CA ASN A 658 -18.30 36.70 7.80
C ASN A 658 -16.85 37.06 7.48
N ALA A 659 -16.47 38.33 7.64
CA ALA A 659 -15.13 38.83 7.32
C ALA A 659 -14.02 38.13 8.12
N ARG A 660 -14.25 37.78 9.39
CA ARG A 660 -13.20 37.25 10.27
C ARG A 660 -12.58 35.92 9.82
N SER A 661 -13.30 35.08 9.06
CA SER A 661 -12.75 33.81 8.55
C SER A 661 -11.83 34.01 7.33
N GLU A 662 -11.80 35.22 6.79
CA GLU A 662 -11.06 35.57 5.58
C GLU A 662 -9.67 36.13 5.86
N TRP A 663 -9.31 36.33 7.14
CA TRP A 663 -8.01 36.82 7.57
C TRP A 663 -7.07 35.69 8.00
N THR A 664 -5.77 35.91 7.81
CA THR A 664 -4.68 35.06 8.29
C THR A 664 -3.88 35.85 9.33
N PHE A 665 -3.72 35.30 10.53
CA PHE A 665 -2.87 35.87 11.57
C PHE A 665 -1.40 35.52 11.31
N LEU A 666 -0.54 36.54 11.21
CA LEU A 666 0.90 36.37 10.95
C LEU A 666 1.77 36.52 12.19
N GLY A 667 1.19 36.95 13.31
CA GLY A 667 1.94 37.26 14.54
C GLY A 667 1.87 38.75 14.87
N THR A 668 2.86 39.21 15.64
CA THR A 668 2.97 40.60 16.12
C THR A 668 4.15 41.28 15.44
N ASP A 669 4.01 42.56 15.07
CA ASP A 669 5.08 43.38 14.47
C ASP A 669 5.71 42.76 13.19
N VAL A 670 4.90 42.08 12.38
CA VAL A 670 5.29 41.56 11.05
C VAL A 670 4.89 42.57 9.99
N TYR A 671 5.81 42.97 9.10
CA TYR A 671 5.57 44.03 8.10
C TYR A 671 5.94 43.61 6.66
N ASP A 672 6.11 42.31 6.40
CA ASP A 672 6.63 41.83 5.12
C ASP A 672 5.64 41.99 3.95
N ASN A 673 4.34 42.16 4.24
CA ASN A 673 3.28 42.25 3.24
C ASN A 673 2.80 43.69 2.98
N ILE A 674 3.18 44.66 3.82
CA ILE A 674 2.67 46.02 3.67
C ILE A 674 3.13 46.64 2.35
N GLY A 675 2.20 47.22 1.61
CA GLY A 675 2.42 47.73 0.26
C GLY A 675 2.15 46.70 -0.84
N GLN A 676 1.63 45.51 -0.54
CA GLN A 676 1.30 44.48 -1.55
C GLN A 676 0.20 43.50 -1.09
N HIS A 677 -0.63 43.06 -2.04
CA HIS A 677 -1.59 42.00 -1.79
C HIS A 677 -1.79 41.10 -3.01
N SER A 678 -1.91 39.78 -2.78
CA SER A 678 -2.19 38.80 -3.82
C SER A 678 -3.63 38.31 -3.72
N SER A 679 -4.38 38.36 -4.83
CA SER A 679 -5.76 37.85 -4.91
C SER A 679 -5.97 37.02 -6.18
N ASN A 680 -6.88 36.06 -6.11
CA ASN A 680 -7.35 35.27 -7.26
C ASN A 680 -8.11 36.12 -8.29
N CYS A 681 -8.54 37.34 -7.93
CA CYS A 681 -9.23 38.28 -8.81
C CYS A 681 -8.37 38.85 -9.92
N VAL A 682 -7.11 39.20 -9.61
CA VAL A 682 -6.20 39.84 -10.55
C VAL A 682 -4.99 38.93 -10.70
N THR A 683 -5.00 38.08 -11.72
CA THR A 683 -3.76 37.47 -12.18
C THR A 683 -3.01 38.56 -12.93
N VAL A 684 -1.96 39.13 -12.32
CA VAL A 684 -1.05 40.06 -13.03
C VAL A 684 -0.37 39.26 -14.15
N THR A 685 -1.05 39.16 -15.29
CA THR A 685 -0.51 38.57 -16.50
C THR A 685 0.46 39.60 -17.05
N ALA A 686 1.73 39.48 -16.65
CA ALA A 686 2.79 40.35 -17.13
C ALA A 686 3.02 40.12 -18.63
N THR A 687 2.18 40.76 -19.44
CA THR A 687 2.46 41.05 -20.85
C THR A 687 2.02 42.47 -21.13
N THR A 688 2.83 43.44 -20.71
CA THR A 688 2.80 44.78 -21.32
C THR A 688 4.16 45.04 -21.95
N PRO A 689 4.21 45.62 -23.17
CA PRO A 689 5.43 45.70 -23.95
C PRO A 689 6.46 46.57 -23.23
N ALA A 690 7.61 46.01 -22.91
CA ALA A 690 8.77 46.80 -22.52
C ALA A 690 9.21 47.64 -23.73
N ALA A 691 9.26 48.97 -23.58
CA ALA A 691 9.95 49.82 -24.55
C ALA A 691 11.45 49.44 -24.56
N ARG A 692 12.09 49.52 -25.74
CA ARG A 692 13.52 49.20 -25.90
C ARG A 692 14.37 50.01 -24.91
N LEU A 693 15.35 49.34 -24.29
CA LEU A 693 16.39 50.00 -23.48
C LEU A 693 17.01 51.17 -24.26
N GLY A 694 16.87 52.40 -23.74
CA GLY A 694 17.64 53.56 -24.19
C GLY A 694 16.85 54.81 -24.62
N GLU A 695 15.53 54.74 -24.83
CA GLU A 695 14.74 55.92 -25.22
C GLU A 695 13.47 56.03 -24.36
N GLY A 696 13.43 56.98 -23.41
CA GLY A 696 12.15 57.37 -22.81
C GLY A 696 12.20 57.99 -21.41
N LEU A 697 13.01 57.46 -20.48
CA LEU A 697 13.04 57.91 -19.08
C LEU A 697 14.35 58.63 -18.74
N GLU A 698 14.25 59.95 -18.57
CA GLU A 698 15.33 60.79 -18.07
C GLU A 698 15.37 60.73 -16.55
N VAL A 699 16.56 60.42 -16.02
CA VAL A 699 16.83 60.28 -14.58
C VAL A 699 18.07 61.10 -14.25
N PHE A 700 17.92 62.18 -13.48
CA PHE A 700 19.04 63.09 -13.18
C PHE A 700 18.91 63.74 -11.79
N PRO A 701 20.00 63.94 -11.03
CA PRO A 701 21.34 63.41 -11.27
C PRO A 701 21.41 61.90 -10.99
N ASN A 702 22.24 61.19 -11.74
CA ASN A 702 22.55 59.79 -11.51
C ASN A 702 24.07 59.59 -11.71
N PRO A 703 24.88 59.45 -10.64
CA PRO A 703 24.47 59.10 -9.28
C PRO A 703 23.71 60.21 -8.51
N ALA A 704 22.75 59.81 -7.68
CA ALA A 704 21.95 60.70 -6.84
C ALA A 704 22.50 60.79 -5.41
N THR A 705 22.60 62.01 -4.90
CA THR A 705 23.05 62.32 -3.52
C THR A 705 21.92 62.69 -2.56
N GLY A 706 20.66 62.60 -3.03
CA GLY A 706 19.49 62.79 -2.17
C GLY A 706 18.18 62.98 -2.92
N ARG A 707 18.19 63.62 -4.08
CA ARG A 707 16.98 63.77 -4.92
C ARG A 707 17.26 63.38 -6.36
N LEU A 708 16.30 62.70 -6.96
CA LEU A 708 16.23 62.34 -8.36
C LEU A 708 15.13 63.15 -9.04
N GLN A 709 15.39 63.60 -10.25
CA GLN A 709 14.39 64.17 -11.14
C GLN A 709 14.09 63.16 -12.24
N LEU A 710 12.79 62.89 -12.42
CA LEU A 710 12.27 61.92 -13.37
C LEU A 710 11.44 62.65 -14.43
N ARG A 711 11.77 62.44 -15.70
CA ARG A 711 11.02 63.02 -16.82
C ARG A 711 10.85 61.99 -17.93
N LEU A 712 9.68 62.04 -18.59
CA LEU A 712 9.34 61.19 -19.73
C LEU A 712 9.09 62.09 -20.94
N PRO A 713 10.12 62.45 -21.75
CA PRO A 713 10.00 63.47 -22.80
C PRO A 713 8.99 63.15 -23.91
N GLN A 714 8.61 61.87 -24.03
CA GLN A 714 7.68 61.37 -25.05
C GLN A 714 6.22 61.35 -24.59
N LEU A 715 5.95 61.66 -23.32
CA LEU A 715 4.61 61.55 -22.75
C LEU A 715 3.68 62.66 -23.26
N LYS A 716 2.44 62.30 -23.62
CA LYS A 716 1.41 63.27 -23.97
C LYS A 716 0.53 63.53 -22.76
N GLY A 717 0.50 64.77 -22.27
CA GLY A 717 -0.29 65.16 -21.10
C GLY A 717 0.46 64.95 -19.77
N ARG A 718 -0.30 64.80 -18.69
CA ARG A 718 0.22 64.68 -17.31
C ARG A 718 -0.48 63.56 -16.53
N PRO A 719 -0.45 62.30 -17.01
CA PRO A 719 -1.09 61.17 -16.35
C PRO A 719 -0.39 60.82 -15.04
N ALA A 720 -1.15 60.17 -14.15
CA ALA A 720 -0.58 59.53 -12.98
C ALA A 720 0.40 58.43 -13.42
N ALA A 721 1.57 58.41 -12.80
CA ALA A 721 2.59 57.41 -13.05
C ALA A 721 3.00 56.73 -11.74
N SER A 722 3.01 55.40 -11.73
CA SER A 722 3.58 54.61 -10.65
C SER A 722 5.10 54.59 -10.79
N ILE A 723 5.83 54.84 -9.71
CA ILE A 723 7.29 54.95 -9.68
C ILE A 723 7.80 54.10 -8.54
N SER A 724 8.56 53.06 -8.86
CA SER A 724 9.10 52.10 -7.91
C SER A 724 10.61 51.93 -8.06
N LEU A 725 11.36 51.92 -6.96
CA LEU A 725 12.76 51.49 -6.90
C LEU A 725 12.84 50.10 -6.28
N TYR A 726 13.61 49.23 -6.91
CA TYR A 726 13.89 47.88 -6.42
C TYR A 726 15.39 47.75 -6.10
N ASN A 727 15.71 47.07 -4.99
CA ASN A 727 17.09 46.72 -4.69
C ASN A 727 17.58 45.57 -5.59
N MET A 728 18.87 45.20 -5.46
CA MET A 728 19.47 44.11 -6.24
C MET A 728 18.88 42.71 -5.95
N LEU A 729 18.10 42.57 -4.87
CA LEU A 729 17.36 41.35 -4.53
C LEU A 729 15.94 41.35 -5.14
N GLY A 730 15.57 42.39 -5.90
CA GLY A 730 14.26 42.53 -6.52
C GLY A 730 13.15 43.01 -5.59
N GLN A 731 13.47 43.41 -4.36
CA GLN A 731 12.50 43.94 -3.41
C GLN A 731 12.24 45.42 -3.67
N GLN A 732 10.96 45.83 -3.69
CA GLN A 732 10.59 47.24 -3.80
C GLN A 732 10.98 47.97 -2.51
N VAL A 733 11.88 48.94 -2.62
CA VAL A 733 12.38 49.74 -1.49
C VAL A 733 11.77 51.13 -1.43
N LEU A 734 11.14 51.58 -2.51
CA LEU A 734 10.41 52.82 -2.59
C LEU A 734 9.36 52.67 -3.70
N GLY A 735 8.11 53.04 -3.44
CA GLY A 735 7.03 53.03 -4.42
C GLY A 735 6.13 54.24 -4.18
N ARG A 736 5.69 54.90 -5.25
CA ARG A 736 4.67 55.95 -5.15
C ARG A 736 4.04 56.26 -6.50
N THR A 737 2.84 56.81 -6.47
CA THR A 737 2.18 57.34 -7.66
C THR A 737 2.28 58.86 -7.69
N GLN A 738 2.76 59.44 -8.80
CA GLN A 738 2.76 60.89 -9.00
C GLN A 738 2.58 61.26 -10.47
N PRO A 739 2.04 62.44 -10.80
CA PRO A 739 1.91 62.86 -12.19
C PRO A 739 3.28 63.08 -12.84
N LEU A 740 3.49 62.49 -14.02
CA LEU A 740 4.67 62.76 -14.85
C LEU A 740 4.26 63.52 -16.11
N SER A 741 5.15 64.36 -16.62
CA SER A 741 4.92 65.07 -17.88
C SER A 741 6.18 65.09 -18.74
N ALA A 742 6.01 65.48 -20.00
CA ALA A 742 7.11 65.69 -20.92
C ALA A 742 7.91 66.97 -20.64
N THR A 743 7.50 67.89 -19.76
CA THR A 743 8.17 69.19 -19.57
C THR A 743 8.57 69.49 -18.13
N GLU A 744 7.80 69.03 -17.15
CA GLU A 744 8.09 69.18 -15.73
C GLU A 744 8.63 67.87 -15.16
N ALA A 745 9.81 67.93 -14.52
CA ALA A 745 10.42 66.78 -13.89
C ALA A 745 9.83 66.55 -12.50
N ALA A 746 9.45 65.30 -12.20
CA ALA A 746 8.94 64.96 -10.89
C ALA A 746 10.09 64.51 -9.98
N THR A 747 10.07 64.97 -8.72
CA THR A 747 11.22 64.85 -7.82
C THR A 747 11.04 63.72 -6.82
N LEU A 748 11.92 62.73 -6.84
CA LEU A 748 11.96 61.55 -5.96
C LEU A 748 13.06 61.73 -4.91
N ASP A 749 12.68 61.71 -3.63
CA ASP A 749 13.64 61.74 -2.53
C ASP A 749 14.17 60.32 -2.27
N VAL A 750 15.50 60.19 -2.27
CA VAL A 750 16.22 58.93 -2.08
C VAL A 750 17.20 59.02 -0.90
N GLN A 751 17.12 60.05 -0.06
CA GLN A 751 18.02 60.21 1.08
C GLN A 751 17.93 59.05 2.09
N ALA A 752 16.76 58.46 2.23
CA ALA A 752 16.53 57.33 3.13
C ALA A 752 17.09 56.00 2.61
N LEU A 753 17.44 55.90 1.33
CA LEU A 753 17.99 54.68 0.72
C LEU A 753 19.48 54.54 1.04
N ALA A 754 19.94 53.29 1.18
CA ALA A 754 21.35 52.97 1.37
C ALA A 754 22.17 53.29 0.09
N GLU A 755 23.49 53.45 0.23
CA GLU A 755 24.36 53.54 -0.95
C GLU A 755 24.31 52.24 -1.74
N GLY A 756 24.14 52.34 -3.06
CA GLY A 756 24.03 51.17 -3.91
C GLY A 756 23.31 51.40 -5.22
N LEU A 757 23.17 50.30 -5.97
CA LEU A 757 22.48 50.28 -7.26
C LEU A 757 21.03 49.81 -7.07
N TYR A 758 20.12 50.53 -7.69
CA TYR A 758 18.69 50.27 -7.67
C TYR A 758 18.13 50.20 -9.10
N LEU A 759 17.13 49.36 -9.29
CA LEU A 759 16.33 49.35 -10.51
C LEU A 759 15.14 50.28 -10.33
N LEU A 760 15.07 51.35 -11.11
CA LEU A 760 13.92 52.22 -11.21
C LEU A 760 12.94 51.65 -12.23
N ARG A 761 11.66 51.58 -11.86
CA ARG A 761 10.53 51.24 -12.71
C ARG A 761 9.53 52.39 -12.66
N VAL A 762 9.11 52.88 -13.82
CA VAL A 762 8.10 53.92 -13.94
C VAL A 762 7.02 53.42 -14.89
N THR A 763 5.78 53.34 -14.45
CA THR A 763 4.64 52.95 -15.28
C THR A 763 3.70 54.13 -15.46
N ALA A 764 3.53 54.59 -16.70
CA ALA A 764 2.64 55.69 -17.07
C ALA A 764 1.87 55.32 -18.35
N ASP A 765 0.56 55.61 -18.40
CA ASP A 765 -0.32 55.24 -19.52
C ASP A 765 -0.21 53.77 -19.95
N GLY A 766 -0.07 52.86 -18.97
CA GLY A 766 0.07 51.42 -19.21
C GLY A 766 1.42 50.99 -19.79
N VAL A 767 2.39 51.90 -19.96
CA VAL A 767 3.74 51.60 -20.43
C VAL A 767 4.73 51.65 -19.26
N THR A 768 5.50 50.58 -19.07
CA THR A 768 6.58 50.54 -18.10
C THR A 768 7.92 50.93 -18.74
N TYR A 769 8.59 51.90 -18.12
CA TYR A 769 9.95 52.34 -18.38
C TYR A 769 10.84 51.87 -17.23
N THR A 770 12.07 51.46 -17.52
CA THR A 770 13.04 51.11 -16.49
C THR A 770 14.34 51.88 -16.67
N SER A 771 15.00 52.17 -15.55
CA SER A 771 16.33 52.78 -15.53
C SER A 771 17.12 52.26 -14.34
N ARG A 772 18.42 52.51 -14.32
CA ARG A 772 19.28 52.20 -13.17
C ARG A 772 19.52 53.48 -12.41
N VAL A 773 19.42 53.42 -11.09
CA VAL A 773 19.71 54.54 -10.19
C VAL A 773 20.84 54.12 -9.28
N GLU A 774 21.92 54.90 -9.26
CA GLU A 774 22.99 54.77 -8.29
C GLU A 774 22.80 55.83 -7.20
N VAL A 775 22.70 55.41 -5.94
CA VAL A 775 22.66 56.31 -4.79
C VAL A 775 24.07 56.34 -4.16
N ARG A 776 24.64 57.55 -4.03
CA ARG A 776 25.94 57.80 -3.39
C ARG A 776 25.78 58.88 -2.32
N ARG A 777 26.55 58.84 -1.24
CA ARG A 777 26.58 59.92 -0.26
C ARG A 777 27.91 60.66 -0.25
#